data_AF-A0AAD2CVS4-F1
#
_entry.id   AF-A0AAD2CVS4-F1
#
_cell.length_a   1.000
_cell.length_b   1.000
_cell.length_c   1.000
_cell.angle_alpha   90.00
_cell.angle_beta   90.00
_cell.angle_gamma   90.00
#
_symmetry.space_group_name_H-M   'P 1'
#
loop_
_entity.id
_entity.type
_entity.pdbx_description
1 polymer ?
#
loop_
_entity_poly.entity_id
_entity_poly.type
_entity_poly.pdbx_seq_one_letter_code
_entity_poly.pdbx_strand_id
1 'polypeptide(L)'
;MGTMTEQTFLLPSDRRRIIKDESEDAGIEMSWKDPWLFSTVLTLWVLVPTLVLGIILLVDLTDRLYPATPLALHLTIALIGACIATKPSRRPILVMALFSITDIVLCGFIYSGITNTLKRGLIDLDGTVVNSWKSLYAQLLLAQTGMSLVTFSRFVLGMATLIQGAAEHSDMERIHRMLQKARIISLLERIRSWTSANVHKRRPNLTAFLHKLFLVMLFISVVPLSVCIYSCYRHFFQPPAQEFYSFACCDDLDTTDCALPFPSFHHMRKDDTSRTGWRVTLDSNLLPPMRSDNERIDLSFLDGLDGFSPMGGPILFYLDGLKEAVEAQENSLSPNVYPALPYDFEDSTTDRSITLLWNVKDRTLIPHMARMDYLDPQGPIVLLSPSQPLYRETHYAVAVINATDANGDLLSPTLGMQRLFMDNVSLSCSRDSDRLKRYQEVLIPSLARAANWTSLVVAGGPQSFDSLQLMFDFVTMSDESLDPIRTIRDATLKQLDETEHQVHITKIQNQNCYWPWTLVARTIHGSLRVPWWLESDRRDATLSWKSLEQRQSNGWGDAKFTIFVPCSLYAAAVNHTTREQNSLNAILDYGHGLFYNRNEANEYSLLKIAEDQGYLVTAMDWRGMSSFDMPVLLKLLTADPSLMQATRDNIMQGFACRIALHHYTKNGLLEESFLQFQNKGEAYRIPTNDTRSPPSVFYGNSQGGILGAAYTALLGPSRLIQRAILGTPGISFPLVLYNSRSFRKYDKLMLLNFFNNRQVRIMLSVLELAWDAVSPSNVLAPPIVEEWPPILLQSGLGDPVIPTIATEALVRALNASTVPHNPRSDVFGVKRVPAERFLNDSVAVWTEVLFKDEYRSASRNNKVASPDKANLIHQCLRQDCALIAQMTEFIKSDTIVDPCEGDDCLRSEISCYIPGLIRSLTKFGDWQCDYTI
;
A
#
# COMPACT_ATOMS: atom_id res chain seq x y z
N MET A 1 -94.28 -3.01 50.70
CA MET A 1 -93.00 -3.19 51.41
C MET A 1 -91.93 -2.54 50.53
N GLY A 2 -91.64 -1.23 50.57
CA GLY A 2 -91.77 -0.20 51.62
C GLY A 2 -90.34 0.12 52.05
N THR A 3 -89.72 1.25 51.69
CA THR A 3 -89.94 2.64 52.16
C THR A 3 -89.17 3.60 51.21
N MET A 4 -89.70 4.62 50.49
CA MET A 4 -90.34 5.89 50.91
C MET A 4 -89.65 6.55 52.13
N THR A 5 -89.23 7.81 52.19
CA THR A 5 -89.56 9.09 51.52
C THR A 5 -88.55 10.14 52.06
N GLU A 6 -88.19 11.23 51.35
CA GLU A 6 -88.70 12.62 51.51
C GLU A 6 -87.49 13.57 51.73
N GLN A 7 -87.41 14.84 51.32
CA GLN A 7 -88.29 15.73 50.58
C GLN A 7 -87.45 16.92 50.03
N THR A 8 -87.92 17.47 48.92
CA THR A 8 -87.60 18.69 48.16
C THR A 8 -87.27 19.98 48.92
N PHE A 9 -86.41 20.83 48.32
CA PHE A 9 -86.69 22.27 48.11
C PHE A 9 -85.97 22.82 46.86
N LEU A 10 -86.67 23.72 46.14
CA LEU A 10 -86.43 24.25 44.79
C LEU A 10 -85.66 25.59 44.76
N LEU A 11 -85.27 25.98 43.53
CA LEU A 11 -85.06 27.34 42.95
C LEU A 11 -83.59 27.81 42.73
N PRO A 12 -83.31 28.75 41.80
CA PRO A 12 -83.19 28.49 40.36
C PRO A 12 -81.98 29.21 39.70
N SER A 13 -81.89 29.04 38.38
CA SER A 13 -80.90 29.58 37.46
C SER A 13 -80.85 31.11 37.30
N ASP A 14 -79.63 31.61 37.17
CA ASP A 14 -79.11 32.51 36.12
C ASP A 14 -78.67 33.96 36.48
N ARG A 15 -77.44 34.27 36.03
CA ARG A 15 -76.74 35.55 35.75
C ARG A 15 -75.91 36.33 36.82
N ARG A 16 -74.59 36.31 36.54
CA ARG A 16 -73.57 37.42 36.54
C ARG A 16 -73.15 38.00 37.91
N ARG A 17 -71.89 38.33 38.23
CA ARG A 17 -70.64 38.57 37.47
C ARG A 17 -69.44 38.64 38.47
N ILE A 18 -68.29 38.11 38.05
CA ILE A 18 -66.89 38.58 38.25
C ILE A 18 -66.37 38.74 39.69
N ILE A 19 -65.43 37.88 40.10
CA ILE A 19 -64.05 38.26 40.46
C ILE A 19 -63.10 37.17 39.96
N LYS A 20 -62.05 37.61 39.25
CA LYS A 20 -60.91 36.85 38.73
C LYS A 20 -60.10 36.21 39.86
N ASP A 21 -59.74 34.94 39.72
CA ASP A 21 -58.48 34.43 40.28
C ASP A 21 -57.52 34.27 39.10
N GLU A 22 -56.48 35.11 39.11
CA GLU A 22 -55.39 35.07 38.16
C GLU A 22 -54.52 33.85 38.48
N SER A 23 -54.57 32.86 37.59
CA SER A 23 -53.46 31.97 37.32
C SER A 23 -52.28 32.82 36.84
N GLU A 24 -51.42 33.25 37.75
CA GLU A 24 -50.10 33.71 37.36
C GLU A 24 -49.33 32.52 36.79
N ASP A 25 -49.26 32.50 35.46
CA ASP A 25 -48.06 32.14 34.72
C ASP A 25 -46.85 32.71 35.47
N ALA A 26 -46.25 31.90 36.34
CA ALA A 26 -44.86 32.09 36.72
C ALA A 26 -44.04 31.82 35.45
N GLY A 27 -43.98 32.82 34.57
CA GLY A 27 -43.02 32.88 33.50
C GLY A 27 -41.65 32.74 34.15
N ILE A 28 -41.08 31.55 34.04
CA ILE A 28 -39.70 31.30 34.42
C ILE A 28 -38.88 32.30 33.60
N GLU A 29 -38.39 33.36 34.25
CA GLU A 29 -37.45 34.29 33.64
C GLU A 29 -36.19 33.49 33.31
N MET A 30 -36.12 33.02 32.07
CA MET A 30 -34.96 32.35 31.51
C MET A 30 -33.76 33.27 31.65
N SER A 31 -32.83 32.88 32.52
CA SER A 31 -31.63 33.64 32.81
C SER A 31 -30.45 32.99 32.09
N TRP A 32 -29.45 33.75 31.67
CA TRP A 32 -28.16 33.21 31.22
C TRP A 32 -27.46 32.32 32.27
N LYS A 33 -27.99 32.29 33.50
CA LYS A 33 -27.61 31.34 34.57
C LYS A 33 -28.05 29.91 34.31
N ASP A 34 -28.92 29.67 33.31
CA ASP A 34 -29.42 28.34 32.98
C ASP A 34 -28.39 27.54 32.16
N PRO A 35 -27.84 26.44 32.72
CA PRO A 35 -26.76 25.68 32.07
C PRO A 35 -27.11 25.13 30.68
N TRP A 36 -28.40 24.90 30.41
CA TRP A 36 -28.89 24.33 29.15
C TRP A 36 -28.81 25.32 27.97
N LEU A 37 -29.03 26.62 28.20
CA LEU A 37 -29.01 27.64 27.13
C LEU A 37 -27.60 27.80 26.57
N PHE A 38 -26.60 27.90 27.44
CA PHE A 38 -25.20 28.05 27.06
C PHE A 38 -24.68 26.83 26.30
N SER A 39 -25.02 25.63 26.75
CA SER A 39 -24.67 24.39 26.05
C SER A 39 -25.29 24.26 24.67
N THR A 40 -26.56 24.67 24.53
CA THR A 40 -27.25 24.68 23.23
C THR A 40 -26.54 25.62 22.26
N VAL A 41 -26.16 26.82 22.70
CA VAL A 41 -25.38 27.76 21.89
C VAL A 41 -24.02 27.16 21.52
N LEU A 42 -23.29 26.57 22.46
CA LEU A 42 -21.99 25.96 22.19
C LEU A 42 -22.06 24.80 21.18
N THR A 43 -23.06 23.92 21.32
CA THR A 43 -23.31 22.83 20.36
C THR A 43 -23.55 23.40 18.96
N LEU A 44 -24.42 24.41 18.82
CA LEU A 44 -24.78 24.98 17.52
C LEU A 44 -23.66 25.80 16.87
N TRP A 45 -22.86 26.53 17.65
CA TRP A 45 -21.88 27.48 17.13
C TRP A 45 -20.44 26.95 17.03
N VAL A 46 -20.11 25.87 17.75
CA VAL A 46 -18.72 25.34 17.79
C VAL A 46 -18.67 23.87 17.41
N LEU A 47 -19.50 23.02 18.05
CA LEU A 47 -19.44 21.57 17.81
C LEU A 47 -19.95 21.19 16.41
N VAL A 48 -21.10 21.75 15.99
CA VAL A 48 -21.71 21.44 14.69
C VAL A 48 -20.77 21.76 13.51
N PRO A 49 -20.22 22.99 13.36
CA PRO A 49 -19.29 23.27 12.26
C PRO A 49 -18.04 22.38 12.27
N THR A 50 -17.52 22.07 13.47
CA THR A 50 -16.32 21.23 13.62
C THR A 50 -16.56 19.80 13.15
N LEU A 51 -17.68 19.19 13.57
CA LEU A 51 -18.02 17.83 13.16
C LEU A 51 -18.41 17.76 11.66
N VAL A 52 -19.09 18.78 11.12
CA VAL A 52 -19.38 18.87 9.68
C VAL A 52 -18.10 18.96 8.86
N LEU A 53 -17.15 19.80 9.27
CA LEU A 53 -15.84 19.87 8.60
C LEU A 53 -15.11 18.53 8.68
N GLY A 54 -15.19 17.82 9.81
CA GLY A 54 -14.62 16.48 9.95
C GLY A 54 -15.29 15.43 9.06
N ILE A 55 -16.62 15.51 8.86
CA ILE A 55 -17.35 14.66 7.91
C ILE A 55 -16.87 14.95 6.49
N ILE A 56 -16.82 16.23 6.08
CA ILE A 56 -16.33 16.63 4.75
C ILE A 56 -14.90 16.15 4.54
N LEU A 57 -14.03 16.36 5.51
CA LEU A 57 -12.64 15.91 5.46
C LEU A 57 -12.51 14.40 5.27
N LEU A 58 -13.31 13.60 5.98
CA LEU A 58 -13.31 12.14 5.82
C LEU A 58 -13.84 11.72 4.46
N VAL A 59 -14.86 12.40 3.94
CA VAL A 59 -15.37 12.16 2.59
C VAL A 59 -14.32 12.52 1.54
N ASP A 60 -13.70 13.69 1.62
CA ASP A 60 -12.65 14.13 0.69
C ASP A 60 -11.41 13.21 0.73
N LEU A 61 -11.09 12.64 1.91
CA LEU A 61 -9.97 11.72 2.07
C LEU A 61 -10.24 10.32 1.54
N THR A 62 -11.49 9.87 1.55
CA THR A 62 -11.84 8.48 1.26
C THR A 62 -12.69 8.31 0.01
N ASP A 63 -13.20 9.41 -0.55
CA ASP A 63 -14.32 9.48 -1.50
C ASP A 63 -15.56 8.69 -1.05
N ARG A 64 -15.69 8.42 0.25
CA ARG A 64 -16.74 7.58 0.81
C ARG A 64 -17.44 8.22 1.98
N LEU A 65 -18.73 7.93 2.08
CA LEU A 65 -19.58 8.50 3.13
C LEU A 65 -19.58 7.69 4.43
N TYR A 66 -19.56 6.36 4.34
CA TYR A 66 -19.63 5.50 5.53
C TYR A 66 -18.51 5.73 6.57
N PRO A 67 -17.25 6.12 6.22
CA PRO A 67 -16.22 6.42 7.23
C PRO A 67 -16.59 7.59 8.14
N ALA A 68 -17.49 8.49 7.68
CA ALA A 68 -17.97 9.63 8.44
C ALA A 68 -19.10 9.27 9.44
N THR A 69 -19.59 8.02 9.46
CA THR A 69 -20.69 7.58 10.34
C THR A 69 -20.46 7.88 11.81
N PRO A 70 -19.26 7.66 12.41
CA PRO A 70 -19.04 7.99 13.82
C PRO A 70 -19.17 9.48 14.12
N LEU A 71 -18.73 10.35 13.21
CA LEU A 71 -18.87 11.81 13.37
C LEU A 71 -20.31 12.25 13.17
N ALA A 72 -21.02 11.67 12.19
CA ALA A 72 -22.43 11.93 11.98
C ALA A 72 -23.28 11.48 13.19
N LEU A 73 -22.97 10.31 13.75
CA LEU A 73 -23.64 9.79 14.93
C LEU A 73 -23.38 10.67 16.15
N HIS A 74 -22.12 11.07 16.37
CA HIS A 74 -21.76 12.00 17.44
C HIS A 74 -22.53 13.33 17.28
N LEU A 75 -22.56 13.90 16.08
CA LEU A 75 -23.29 15.13 15.78
C LEU A 75 -24.78 15.00 16.14
N THR A 76 -25.42 13.90 15.73
CA THR A 76 -26.84 13.64 16.05
C THR A 76 -27.06 13.45 17.55
N ILE A 77 -26.20 12.68 18.24
CA ILE A 77 -26.30 12.46 19.70
C ILE A 77 -26.14 13.79 20.45
N ALA A 78 -25.19 14.64 20.05
CA ALA A 78 -24.96 15.93 20.68
C ALA A 78 -26.16 16.89 20.49
N LEU A 79 -26.80 16.86 19.33
CA LEU A 79 -28.01 17.65 19.05
C LEU A 79 -29.23 17.12 19.83
N ILE A 80 -29.45 15.80 19.88
CA ILE A 80 -30.50 15.21 20.71
C ILE A 80 -30.29 15.57 22.19
N GLY A 81 -29.05 15.51 22.67
CA GLY A 81 -28.67 15.90 24.01
C GLY A 81 -29.02 17.36 24.33
N ALA A 82 -28.71 18.27 23.41
CA ALA A 82 -29.12 19.67 23.53
C ALA A 82 -30.65 19.82 23.61
N CYS A 83 -31.41 19.05 22.83
CA CYS A 83 -32.89 19.05 22.89
C CYS A 83 -33.41 18.62 24.27
N ILE A 84 -32.88 17.52 24.81
CA ILE A 84 -33.29 17.02 26.13
C ILE A 84 -32.97 18.06 27.21
N ALA A 85 -31.82 18.74 27.11
CA ALA A 85 -31.43 19.80 28.03
C ALA A 85 -32.38 21.02 27.99
N THR A 86 -33.01 21.31 26.84
CA THR A 86 -34.01 22.40 26.73
C THR A 86 -35.35 22.11 27.41
N LYS A 87 -35.62 20.87 27.85
CA LYS A 87 -36.88 20.51 28.51
C LYS A 87 -36.80 20.76 30.03
N PRO A 88 -37.81 21.40 30.64
CA PRO A 88 -37.89 21.60 32.09
C PRO A 88 -38.22 20.26 32.77
N SER A 89 -37.20 19.46 33.08
CA SER A 89 -37.32 18.21 33.85
C SER A 89 -36.32 18.18 35.02
N ARG A 90 -36.44 17.22 35.95
CA ARG A 90 -35.69 17.20 37.23
C ARG A 90 -34.22 16.76 37.15
N ARG A 91 -33.65 16.43 35.98
CA ARG A 91 -32.24 15.97 35.87
C ARG A 91 -31.41 16.51 34.67
N PRO A 92 -31.55 17.78 34.25
CA PRO A 92 -30.78 18.34 33.12
C PRO A 92 -29.27 18.33 33.41
N ILE A 93 -28.86 18.50 34.67
CA ILE A 93 -27.45 18.59 35.08
C ILE A 93 -26.67 17.29 34.80
N LEU A 94 -27.25 16.13 35.13
CA LEU A 94 -26.58 14.84 34.92
C LEU A 94 -26.40 14.54 33.42
N VAL A 95 -27.44 14.79 32.64
CA VAL A 95 -27.44 14.61 31.18
C VAL A 95 -26.39 15.53 30.55
N MET A 96 -26.36 16.79 30.98
CA MET A 96 -25.38 17.79 30.56
C MET A 96 -23.93 17.45 30.91
N ALA A 97 -23.70 16.89 32.10
CA ALA A 97 -22.38 16.44 32.53
C ALA A 97 -21.89 15.27 31.67
N LEU A 98 -22.75 14.28 31.41
CA LEU A 98 -22.43 13.13 30.55
C LEU A 98 -22.07 13.56 29.11
N PHE A 99 -22.82 14.48 28.52
CA PHE A 99 -22.49 15.02 27.19
C PHE A 99 -21.18 15.81 27.19
N SER A 100 -20.94 16.63 28.21
CA SER A 100 -19.70 17.40 28.31
C SER A 100 -18.49 16.46 28.46
N ILE A 101 -18.61 15.39 29.24
CA ILE A 101 -17.57 14.35 29.36
C ILE A 101 -17.37 13.64 28.02
N THR A 102 -18.45 13.28 27.33
CA THR A 102 -18.38 12.58 26.03
C THR A 102 -17.69 13.46 24.97
N ASP A 103 -18.05 14.73 24.86
CA ASP A 103 -17.43 15.70 23.96
C ASP A 103 -15.95 15.91 24.30
N ILE A 104 -15.60 16.02 25.60
CA ILE A 104 -14.20 16.13 26.06
C ILE A 104 -13.40 14.88 25.66
N VAL A 105 -13.96 13.68 25.84
CA VAL A 105 -13.30 12.43 25.47
C VAL A 105 -13.11 12.35 23.95
N LEU A 106 -14.15 12.59 23.17
CA LEU A 106 -14.11 12.46 21.72
C LEU A 106 -13.27 13.56 21.06
N CYS A 107 -13.54 14.83 21.35
CA CYS A 107 -12.81 15.95 20.74
C CYS A 107 -11.41 16.13 21.35
N GLY A 108 -11.27 15.95 22.67
CA GLY A 108 -10.02 16.20 23.38
C GLY A 108 -8.98 15.08 23.21
N PHE A 109 -9.43 13.82 23.12
CA PHE A 109 -8.53 12.66 23.04
C PHE A 109 -8.61 11.92 21.71
N ILE A 110 -9.80 11.44 21.32
CA ILE A 110 -9.93 10.52 20.17
C ILE A 110 -9.63 11.25 18.86
N TYR A 111 -10.42 12.27 18.51
CA TYR A 111 -10.25 12.98 17.24
C TYR A 111 -8.99 13.86 17.21
N SER A 112 -8.61 14.47 18.34
CA SER A 112 -7.32 15.16 18.46
C SER A 112 -6.14 14.20 18.28
N GLY A 113 -6.23 12.99 18.81
CA GLY A 113 -5.24 11.92 18.59
C GLY A 113 -5.14 11.53 17.11
N ILE A 114 -6.28 11.34 16.44
CA ILE A 114 -6.35 11.03 15.00
C ILE A 114 -5.74 12.17 14.17
N THR A 115 -6.18 13.41 14.36
CA THR A 115 -5.68 14.56 13.57
C THR A 115 -4.20 14.83 13.82
N ASN A 116 -3.72 14.70 15.06
CA ASN A 116 -2.28 14.80 15.34
C ASN A 116 -1.47 13.70 14.67
N THR A 117 -1.99 12.47 14.65
CA THR A 117 -1.33 11.34 13.98
C THR A 117 -1.25 11.58 12.48
N LEU A 118 -2.36 11.99 11.84
CA LEU A 118 -2.41 12.31 10.41
C LEU A 118 -1.44 13.44 10.06
N LYS A 119 -1.48 14.56 10.78
CA LYS A 119 -0.58 15.71 10.54
C LYS A 119 0.89 15.34 10.64
N ARG A 120 1.28 14.50 11.63
CA ARG A 120 2.67 14.04 11.76
C ARG A 120 3.14 13.28 10.52
N GLY A 121 2.25 12.54 9.86
CA GLY A 121 2.54 11.87 8.59
C GLY A 121 2.68 12.80 7.37
N LEU A 122 2.24 14.06 7.48
CA LEU A 122 2.34 15.07 6.40
C LEU A 122 3.53 16.02 6.57
N ILE A 123 4.25 15.91 7.69
CA ILE A 123 5.46 16.67 7.97
C ILE A 123 6.67 15.84 7.53
N ASP A 124 7.57 16.50 6.83
CA ASP A 124 8.78 15.92 6.30
C ASP A 124 9.94 15.94 7.32
N LEU A 125 11.03 15.24 7.04
CA LEU A 125 12.19 15.07 7.94
C LEU A 125 12.92 16.39 8.25
N ASP A 126 12.84 17.34 7.34
CA ASP A 126 13.36 18.71 7.52
C ASP A 126 12.41 19.61 8.36
N GLY A 127 11.22 19.12 8.72
CA GLY A 127 10.20 19.83 9.48
C GLY A 127 9.23 20.64 8.62
N THR A 128 9.36 20.62 7.30
CA THR A 128 8.44 21.31 6.38
C THR A 128 7.22 20.44 6.09
N VAL A 129 6.10 21.07 5.70
CA VAL A 129 4.91 20.35 5.23
C VAL A 129 5.14 19.92 3.78
N VAL A 130 4.85 18.65 3.48
CA VAL A 130 4.94 18.14 2.11
C VAL A 130 4.04 18.96 1.18
N ASN A 131 4.61 19.47 0.08
CA ASN A 131 3.95 20.43 -0.81
C ASN A 131 2.55 19.96 -1.26
N SER A 132 2.45 18.71 -1.71
CA SER A 132 1.19 18.09 -2.17
C SER A 132 0.09 18.02 -1.10
N TRP A 133 0.44 18.14 0.19
CA TRP A 133 -0.48 17.98 1.32
C TRP A 133 -0.71 19.28 2.12
N LYS A 134 -0.23 20.43 1.65
CA LYS A 134 -0.39 21.72 2.35
C LYS A 134 -1.85 22.08 2.64
N SER A 135 -2.74 21.88 1.66
CA SER A 135 -4.17 22.13 1.81
C SER A 135 -4.79 21.23 2.89
N LEU A 136 -4.53 19.93 2.80
CA LEU A 136 -5.01 18.93 3.77
C LEU A 136 -4.49 19.22 5.18
N TYR A 137 -3.21 19.57 5.32
CA TYR A 137 -2.61 19.95 6.60
C TYR A 137 -3.32 21.17 7.21
N ALA A 138 -3.62 22.19 6.41
CA ALA A 138 -4.36 23.37 6.87
C ALA A 138 -5.78 23.01 7.33
N GLN A 139 -6.48 22.13 6.61
CA GLN A 139 -7.80 21.63 7.00
C GLN A 139 -7.75 20.84 8.31
N LEU A 140 -6.76 19.95 8.49
CA LEU A 140 -6.54 19.21 9.73
C LEU A 140 -6.24 20.13 10.92
N LEU A 141 -5.46 21.20 10.68
CA LEU A 141 -5.16 22.19 11.71
C LEU A 141 -6.41 22.97 12.13
N LEU A 142 -7.25 23.36 11.17
CA LEU A 142 -8.53 24.00 11.44
C LEU A 142 -9.46 23.06 12.23
N ALA A 143 -9.58 21.79 11.82
CA ALA A 143 -10.37 20.79 12.53
C ALA A 143 -9.89 20.61 13.97
N GLN A 144 -8.58 20.49 14.20
CA GLN A 144 -8.02 20.35 15.55
C GLN A 144 -8.24 21.58 16.43
N THR A 145 -8.12 22.78 15.85
CA THR A 145 -8.39 24.03 16.56
C THR A 145 -9.84 24.08 17.01
N GLY A 146 -10.78 23.70 16.13
CA GLY A 146 -12.20 23.55 16.46
C GLY A 146 -12.44 22.57 17.62
N MET A 147 -11.82 21.39 17.56
CA MET A 147 -11.96 20.37 18.62
C MET A 147 -11.38 20.80 19.97
N SER A 148 -10.27 21.56 19.94
CA SER A 148 -9.66 22.12 21.15
C SER A 148 -10.57 23.17 21.79
N LEU A 149 -11.21 24.02 20.98
CA LEU A 149 -12.21 25.00 21.43
C LEU A 149 -13.43 24.32 22.05
N VAL A 150 -13.95 23.24 21.45
CA VAL A 150 -15.02 22.42 22.05
C VAL A 150 -14.60 21.90 23.41
N THR A 151 -13.43 21.26 23.49
CA THR A 151 -12.92 20.63 24.72
C THR A 151 -12.76 21.65 25.84
N PHE A 152 -12.12 22.78 25.56
CA PHE A 152 -11.94 23.86 26.54
C PHE A 152 -13.28 24.42 27.02
N SER A 153 -14.21 24.67 26.09
CA SER A 153 -15.52 25.23 26.42
C SER A 153 -16.36 24.26 27.28
N ARG A 154 -16.33 22.96 26.96
CA ARG A 154 -17.02 21.91 27.74
C ARG A 154 -16.40 21.71 29.12
N PHE A 155 -15.08 21.82 29.23
CA PHE A 155 -14.39 21.75 30.52
C PHE A 155 -14.77 22.93 31.43
N VAL A 156 -14.70 24.16 30.92
CA VAL A 156 -15.08 25.37 31.66
C VAL A 156 -16.54 25.29 32.12
N LEU A 157 -17.43 24.84 31.25
CA LEU A 157 -18.85 24.69 31.57
C LEU A 157 -19.09 23.56 32.57
N GLY A 158 -18.46 22.40 32.40
CA GLY A 158 -18.53 21.28 33.34
C GLY A 158 -18.12 21.70 34.75
N MET A 159 -17.01 22.43 34.87
CA MET A 159 -16.56 23.01 36.12
C MET A 159 -17.55 24.04 36.68
N ALA A 160 -18.09 24.93 35.84
CA ALA A 160 -19.11 25.88 36.27
C ALA A 160 -20.38 25.17 36.79
N THR A 161 -20.83 24.11 36.12
CA THR A 161 -21.99 23.30 36.54
C THR A 161 -21.72 22.50 37.80
N LEU A 162 -20.50 21.98 37.99
CA LEU A 162 -20.10 21.31 39.23
C LEU A 162 -20.03 22.28 40.40
N ILE A 163 -19.50 23.49 40.20
CA ILE A 163 -19.47 24.55 41.21
C ILE A 163 -20.90 24.99 41.57
N GLN A 164 -21.78 25.15 40.57
CA GLN A 164 -23.18 25.53 40.78
C GLN A 164 -23.98 24.42 41.48
N GLY A 165 -23.83 23.16 41.05
CA GLY A 165 -24.47 22.00 41.69
C GLY A 165 -23.94 21.74 43.10
N ALA A 166 -22.64 21.95 43.36
CA ALA A 166 -22.08 21.90 44.71
C ALA A 166 -22.60 23.05 45.59
N ALA A 167 -22.85 24.23 45.01
CA ALA A 167 -23.45 25.36 45.69
C ALA A 167 -24.94 25.15 46.03
N GLU A 168 -25.66 24.33 45.26
CA GLU A 168 -27.05 23.94 45.55
C GLU A 168 -27.16 22.83 46.61
N HIS A 169 -26.10 22.03 46.82
CA HIS A 169 -26.12 20.87 47.73
C HIS A 169 -25.30 21.00 49.02
N SER A 170 -24.55 22.09 49.24
CA SER A 170 -23.73 22.25 50.45
C SER A 170 -23.80 23.67 51.04
N ASP A 171 -23.74 23.75 52.37
CA ASP A 171 -23.64 24.98 53.17
C ASP A 171 -22.36 25.77 52.81
N MET A 172 -22.50 26.76 51.93
CA MET A 172 -21.42 27.45 51.20
C MET A 172 -20.77 28.61 51.96
N GLU A 173 -20.60 28.55 53.28
CA GLU A 173 -19.82 29.59 53.98
C GLU A 173 -18.29 29.33 53.92
N ARG A 174 -17.87 28.11 53.60
CA ARG A 174 -16.44 27.70 53.63
C ARG A 174 -15.75 27.79 52.27
N ILE A 175 -16.43 27.38 51.20
CA ILE A 175 -15.90 27.39 49.82
C ILE A 175 -15.93 28.81 49.22
N HIS A 176 -16.94 29.62 49.56
CA HIS A 176 -17.01 31.04 49.16
C HIS A 176 -15.80 31.85 49.64
N ARG A 177 -15.30 31.55 50.86
CA ARG A 177 -14.08 32.18 51.43
C ARG A 177 -12.78 31.68 50.78
N MET A 178 -12.74 30.46 50.26
CA MET A 178 -11.56 29.95 49.55
C MET A 178 -11.48 30.49 48.11
N LEU A 179 -12.61 30.59 47.42
CA LEU A 179 -12.65 31.09 46.03
C LEU A 179 -12.50 32.61 45.94
N GLN A 180 -12.87 33.40 46.96
CA GLN A 180 -12.57 34.84 46.99
C GLN A 180 -11.05 35.14 47.00
N LYS A 181 -10.21 34.22 47.48
CA LYS A 181 -8.75 34.41 47.49
C LYS A 181 -8.08 34.09 46.14
N ALA A 182 -8.71 33.30 45.29
CA ALA A 182 -8.25 33.06 43.93
C ALA A 182 -8.98 34.01 42.97
N ARG A 183 -8.29 34.94 42.31
CA ARG A 183 -8.83 35.98 41.39
C ARG A 183 -9.63 35.47 40.16
N ILE A 184 -10.05 34.21 40.15
CA ILE A 184 -10.80 33.52 39.09
C ILE A 184 -12.25 34.05 38.99
N ILE A 185 -12.87 34.42 40.13
CA ILE A 185 -14.25 34.96 40.14
C ILE A 185 -14.34 36.28 39.34
N SER A 186 -13.35 37.17 39.45
CA SER A 186 -13.37 38.46 38.74
C SER A 186 -13.26 38.34 37.21
N LEU A 187 -12.65 37.26 36.71
CA LEU A 187 -12.54 36.98 35.27
C LEU A 187 -13.88 36.44 34.75
N LEU A 188 -14.51 35.54 35.50
CA LEU A 188 -15.84 35.02 35.20
C LEU A 188 -16.92 36.10 35.30
N GLU A 189 -16.79 37.04 36.25
CA GLU A 189 -17.70 38.20 36.37
C GLU A 189 -17.53 39.23 35.25
N ARG A 190 -16.32 39.40 34.70
CA ARG A 190 -16.09 40.24 33.51
C ARG A 190 -16.63 39.60 32.23
N ILE A 191 -16.49 38.29 32.09
CA ILE A 191 -17.11 37.54 30.98
C ILE A 191 -18.64 37.65 31.09
N ARG A 192 -19.18 37.50 32.32
CA ARG A 192 -20.60 37.65 32.65
C ARG A 192 -21.16 39.04 32.32
N SER A 193 -20.44 40.12 32.63
CA SER A 193 -20.90 41.50 32.35
C SER A 193 -20.83 41.87 30.87
N TRP A 194 -19.84 41.35 30.13
CA TRP A 194 -19.74 41.56 28.69
C TRP A 194 -20.89 40.89 27.92
N THR A 195 -21.35 39.73 28.38
CA THR A 195 -22.50 39.03 27.76
C THR A 195 -23.86 39.60 28.16
N SER A 196 -24.01 40.19 29.36
CA SER A 196 -25.33 40.65 29.85
C SER A 196 -25.73 42.04 29.35
N ALA A 197 -24.77 42.91 29.03
CA ALA A 197 -25.05 44.31 28.69
C ALA A 197 -25.74 44.51 27.32
N ASN A 198 -25.62 43.55 26.40
CA ASN A 198 -26.15 43.69 25.03
C ASN A 198 -27.46 42.94 24.73
N VAL A 199 -28.03 42.19 25.69
CA VAL A 199 -29.17 41.28 25.40
C VAL A 199 -30.45 41.61 26.19
N HIS A 200 -30.40 42.48 27.21
CA HIS A 200 -31.55 42.74 28.08
C HIS A 200 -32.71 43.57 27.49
N LYS A 201 -32.71 43.87 26.19
CA LYS A 201 -33.86 44.50 25.52
C LYS A 201 -34.18 43.85 24.17
N ARG A 202 -34.60 42.58 24.15
CA ARG A 202 -35.58 42.00 23.17
C ARG A 202 -35.91 40.50 23.40
N ARG A 203 -37.06 40.27 24.07
CA ARG A 203 -38.16 39.30 23.79
C ARG A 203 -37.98 37.76 23.89
N PRO A 204 -39.11 37.02 24.11
CA PRO A 204 -39.28 35.55 23.93
C PRO A 204 -38.94 34.96 22.54
N ASN A 205 -38.22 35.71 21.69
CA ASN A 205 -37.81 35.30 20.35
C ASN A 205 -36.49 34.53 20.32
N LEU A 206 -35.62 34.65 21.34
CA LEU A 206 -34.31 33.97 21.34
C LEU A 206 -34.46 32.46 21.50
N THR A 207 -35.29 31.99 22.44
CA THR A 207 -35.57 30.56 22.64
C THR A 207 -36.27 29.97 21.43
N ALA A 208 -37.24 30.68 20.85
CA ALA A 208 -37.90 30.28 19.61
C ALA A 208 -36.94 30.26 18.41
N PHE A 209 -36.02 31.23 18.32
CA PHE A 209 -34.97 31.27 17.30
C PHE A 209 -33.97 30.13 17.47
N LEU A 210 -33.47 29.89 18.67
CA LEU A 210 -32.57 28.78 18.99
C LEU A 210 -33.26 27.42 18.77
N HIS A 211 -34.55 27.31 19.06
CA HIS A 211 -35.34 26.10 18.79
C HIS A 211 -35.55 25.88 17.28
N LYS A 212 -35.85 26.94 16.51
CA LYS A 212 -35.91 26.86 15.04
C LYS A 212 -34.55 26.52 14.43
N LEU A 213 -33.49 27.19 14.86
CA LEU A 213 -32.12 26.92 14.43
C LEU A 213 -31.69 25.51 14.81
N PHE A 214 -32.08 25.03 16.00
CA PHE A 214 -31.89 23.66 16.44
C PHE A 214 -32.60 22.67 15.53
N LEU A 215 -33.88 22.86 15.21
CA LEU A 215 -34.62 21.98 14.31
C LEU A 215 -33.97 21.92 12.92
N VAL A 216 -33.48 23.05 12.43
CA VAL A 216 -32.69 23.13 11.19
C VAL A 216 -31.39 22.34 11.32
N MET A 217 -30.62 22.52 12.39
CA MET A 217 -29.35 21.80 12.59
C MET A 217 -29.54 20.31 12.86
N LEU A 218 -30.61 19.92 13.56
CA LEU A 218 -30.99 18.52 13.75
C LEU A 218 -31.31 17.89 12.41
N PHE A 219 -32.10 18.57 11.56
CA PHE A 219 -32.36 18.13 10.19
C PHE A 219 -31.06 18.00 9.37
N ILE A 220 -30.18 19.00 9.45
CA ILE A 220 -28.85 18.99 8.82
C ILE A 220 -27.94 17.87 9.37
N SER A 221 -28.19 17.31 10.57
CA SER A 221 -27.41 16.18 11.11
C SER A 221 -28.02 14.81 10.81
N VAL A 222 -29.34 14.71 10.83
CA VAL A 222 -30.06 13.46 10.59
C VAL A 222 -29.94 13.06 9.13
N VAL A 223 -29.89 14.02 8.21
CA VAL A 223 -29.67 13.73 6.78
C VAL A 223 -28.31 13.07 6.54
N PRO A 224 -27.14 13.67 6.89
CA PRO A 224 -25.84 13.01 6.78
C PRO A 224 -25.78 11.68 7.51
N LEU A 225 -26.33 11.57 8.72
CA LEU A 225 -26.36 10.29 9.43
C LEU A 225 -27.19 9.25 8.68
N SER A 226 -28.35 9.61 8.14
CA SER A 226 -29.19 8.70 7.37
C SER A 226 -28.51 8.27 6.08
N VAL A 227 -27.82 9.17 5.39
CA VAL A 227 -27.03 8.84 4.19
C VAL A 227 -25.80 8.00 4.56
N CYS A 228 -25.12 8.28 5.68
CA CYS A 228 -24.01 7.45 6.17
C CYS A 228 -24.47 6.05 6.57
N ILE A 229 -25.61 5.93 7.27
CA ILE A 229 -26.20 4.63 7.64
C ILE A 229 -26.65 3.89 6.38
N TYR A 230 -27.27 4.59 5.42
CA TYR A 230 -27.64 4.01 4.13
C TYR A 230 -26.39 3.55 3.36
N SER A 231 -25.32 4.34 3.34
CA SER A 231 -24.03 3.98 2.74
C SER A 231 -23.42 2.77 3.45
N CYS A 232 -23.41 2.72 4.79
CA CYS A 232 -23.02 1.54 5.57
C CYS A 232 -23.88 0.32 5.22
N TYR A 233 -25.19 0.49 5.11
CA TYR A 233 -26.11 -0.58 4.77
C TYR A 233 -25.81 -1.14 3.38
N ARG A 234 -25.67 -0.24 2.39
CA ARG A 234 -25.29 -0.60 1.01
C ARG A 234 -23.95 -1.31 0.97
N HIS A 235 -22.97 -0.84 1.74
CA HIS A 235 -21.61 -1.33 1.71
C HIS A 235 -21.41 -2.68 2.43
N PHE A 236 -22.05 -2.89 3.59
CA PHE A 236 -21.81 -4.05 4.45
C PHE A 236 -22.93 -5.10 4.43
N PHE A 237 -24.14 -4.74 4.01
CA PHE A 237 -25.33 -5.59 4.16
C PHE A 237 -26.03 -5.92 2.83
N GLN A 238 -25.46 -5.52 1.68
CA GLN A 238 -25.97 -6.01 0.41
C GLN A 238 -25.68 -7.51 0.25
N PRO A 239 -26.65 -8.29 -0.27
CA PRO A 239 -26.38 -9.65 -0.68
C PRO A 239 -25.25 -9.66 -1.72
N PRO A 240 -24.45 -10.74 -1.81
CA PRO A 240 -23.44 -10.86 -2.85
C PRO A 240 -24.07 -10.56 -4.22
N ALA A 241 -23.28 -9.99 -5.14
CA ALA A 241 -23.70 -9.50 -6.45
C ALA A 241 -24.21 -10.59 -7.42
N GLN A 242 -24.93 -11.61 -6.94
CA GLN A 242 -25.48 -12.70 -7.72
C GLN A 242 -26.54 -12.24 -8.72
N GLU A 243 -27.18 -11.08 -8.51
CA GLU A 243 -28.21 -10.55 -9.43
C GLU A 243 -27.68 -9.69 -10.59
N PHE A 244 -26.41 -9.22 -10.58
CA PHE A 244 -25.91 -8.30 -11.61
C PHE A 244 -25.15 -8.95 -12.77
N TYR A 245 -24.85 -10.25 -12.70
CA TYR A 245 -24.20 -10.98 -13.79
C TYR A 245 -25.11 -11.18 -15.02
N SER A 246 -26.41 -10.85 -14.94
CA SER A 246 -27.34 -11.09 -16.06
C SER A 246 -27.12 -10.16 -17.28
N PHE A 247 -26.20 -9.18 -17.21
CA PHE A 247 -25.93 -8.24 -18.31
C PHE A 247 -24.50 -8.31 -18.87
N ALA A 248 -23.58 -9.08 -18.29
CA ALA A 248 -22.19 -9.15 -18.74
C ALA A 248 -21.95 -10.43 -19.57
N CYS A 249 -21.41 -10.26 -20.77
CA CYS A 249 -20.93 -11.37 -21.61
C CYS A 249 -19.60 -11.91 -21.06
N CYS A 250 -19.66 -12.74 -20.00
CA CYS A 250 -18.47 -13.47 -19.50
C CYS A 250 -17.90 -14.41 -20.58
N ASP A 251 -16.64 -14.85 -20.42
CA ASP A 251 -16.10 -15.95 -21.23
C ASP A 251 -16.80 -17.26 -20.85
N ASP A 252 -17.37 -17.96 -21.84
CA ASP A 252 -18.04 -19.25 -21.63
C ASP A 252 -17.09 -20.33 -21.08
N LEU A 253 -15.76 -20.17 -21.24
CA LEU A 253 -14.78 -21.12 -20.72
C LEU A 253 -14.72 -21.18 -19.19
N ASP A 254 -14.94 -20.04 -18.51
CA ASP A 254 -14.98 -19.93 -17.05
C ASP A 254 -15.91 -18.78 -16.63
N THR A 255 -17.13 -19.12 -16.26
CA THR A 255 -18.16 -18.14 -15.87
C THR A 255 -18.20 -17.87 -14.36
N THR A 256 -17.21 -18.35 -13.61
CA THR A 256 -17.13 -18.24 -12.14
C THR A 256 -16.95 -16.79 -11.69
N ASP A 257 -16.24 -16.00 -12.49
CA ASP A 257 -16.21 -14.54 -12.47
C ASP A 257 -15.95 -14.07 -13.92
N CYS A 258 -16.59 -13.01 -14.39
CA CYS A 258 -16.50 -12.62 -15.82
C CYS A 258 -15.07 -12.28 -16.29
N ALA A 259 -14.17 -11.98 -15.37
CA ALA A 259 -12.76 -11.74 -15.68
C ALA A 259 -12.00 -13.03 -16.00
N LEU A 260 -12.53 -14.22 -15.66
CA LEU A 260 -11.85 -15.49 -15.85
C LEU A 260 -12.17 -16.14 -17.21
N PRO A 261 -11.26 -16.96 -17.76
CA PRO A 261 -9.86 -17.10 -17.33
C PRO A 261 -9.06 -15.80 -17.61
N PHE A 262 -8.06 -15.52 -16.77
CA PHE A 262 -7.25 -14.29 -16.85
C PHE A 262 -5.75 -14.60 -16.82
N PRO A 263 -4.93 -14.06 -17.74
CA PRO A 263 -5.31 -13.33 -18.95
C PRO A 263 -5.92 -14.26 -20.02
N SER A 264 -6.68 -13.68 -20.97
CA SER A 264 -7.22 -14.39 -22.13
C SER A 264 -7.59 -13.44 -23.28
N PHE A 265 -7.68 -13.94 -24.52
CA PHE A 265 -8.14 -13.17 -25.69
C PHE A 265 -9.56 -12.61 -25.55
N HIS A 266 -10.38 -13.12 -24.62
CA HIS A 266 -11.70 -12.53 -24.34
C HIS A 266 -11.60 -11.08 -23.87
N HIS A 267 -10.49 -10.74 -23.22
CA HIS A 267 -10.14 -9.40 -22.74
C HIS A 267 -9.29 -8.63 -23.75
N MET A 268 -9.35 -9.00 -25.04
CA MET A 268 -8.60 -8.36 -26.11
C MET A 268 -9.47 -8.09 -27.33
N ARG A 269 -9.01 -7.16 -28.17
CA ARG A 269 -9.55 -6.90 -29.49
C ARG A 269 -8.44 -6.86 -30.52
N LYS A 270 -8.75 -7.26 -31.75
CA LYS A 270 -7.80 -7.17 -32.86
C LYS A 270 -7.51 -5.71 -33.20
N ASP A 271 -6.23 -5.39 -33.38
CA ASP A 271 -5.77 -4.08 -33.86
C ASP A 271 -4.47 -4.25 -34.66
N ASP A 272 -4.60 -4.24 -35.99
CA ASP A 272 -3.47 -4.40 -36.91
C ASP A 272 -2.46 -3.23 -36.87
N THR A 273 -2.76 -2.14 -36.15
CA THR A 273 -1.82 -1.03 -35.92
C THR A 273 -0.91 -1.24 -34.71
N SER A 274 -1.28 -2.15 -33.82
CA SER A 274 -0.45 -2.53 -32.67
C SER A 274 0.62 -3.55 -33.09
N ARG A 275 1.74 -3.57 -32.36
CA ARG A 275 2.86 -4.45 -32.68
C ARG A 275 2.52 -5.95 -32.56
N THR A 276 1.67 -6.31 -31.60
CA THR A 276 1.20 -7.69 -31.42
C THR A 276 0.01 -8.07 -32.32
N GLY A 277 -0.62 -7.09 -32.99
CA GLY A 277 -1.90 -7.25 -33.68
C GLY A 277 -3.13 -7.25 -32.76
N TRP A 278 -2.95 -6.99 -31.46
CA TRP A 278 -4.00 -6.98 -30.45
C TRP A 278 -3.87 -5.80 -29.49
N ARG A 279 -5.01 -5.37 -28.93
CA ARG A 279 -5.05 -4.52 -27.75
C ARG A 279 -5.86 -5.13 -26.64
N VAL A 280 -5.43 -4.89 -25.41
CA VAL A 280 -6.20 -5.19 -24.21
C VAL A 280 -7.51 -4.39 -24.25
N THR A 281 -8.59 -4.97 -23.74
CA THR A 281 -9.89 -4.31 -23.61
C THR A 281 -10.57 -4.83 -22.36
N LEU A 282 -10.29 -4.17 -21.23
CA LEU A 282 -10.85 -4.52 -19.93
C LEU A 282 -12.14 -3.74 -19.71
N ASP A 283 -13.20 -4.22 -20.34
CA ASP A 283 -14.54 -3.64 -20.17
C ASP A 283 -14.92 -3.69 -18.68
N SER A 284 -15.39 -2.57 -18.16
CA SER A 284 -15.80 -2.41 -16.76
C SER A 284 -16.93 -3.38 -16.36
N ASN A 285 -17.67 -3.93 -17.33
CA ASN A 285 -18.62 -5.04 -17.13
C ASN A 285 -17.96 -6.39 -16.79
N LEU A 286 -16.73 -6.62 -17.24
CA LEU A 286 -16.03 -7.90 -17.12
C LEU A 286 -15.17 -7.96 -15.85
N LEU A 287 -14.86 -6.81 -15.25
CA LEU A 287 -14.09 -6.72 -14.01
C LEU A 287 -14.97 -6.98 -12.78
N PRO A 288 -14.37 -7.45 -11.66
CA PRO A 288 -15.06 -7.61 -10.41
C PRO A 288 -15.81 -6.34 -9.96
N PRO A 289 -17.10 -6.44 -9.60
CA PRO A 289 -17.84 -5.30 -9.07
C PRO A 289 -17.36 -4.95 -7.66
N MET A 290 -17.43 -3.66 -7.34
CA MET A 290 -17.13 -3.15 -6.01
C MET A 290 -18.38 -3.07 -5.12
N ARG A 291 -18.19 -3.21 -3.80
CA ARG A 291 -19.25 -3.08 -2.78
C ARG A 291 -19.79 -1.65 -2.61
N SER A 292 -19.05 -0.64 -3.07
CA SER A 292 -19.53 0.75 -3.03
C SER A 292 -20.33 1.07 -4.30
N ASP A 293 -21.60 1.44 -4.11
CA ASP A 293 -22.52 2.00 -5.12
C ASP A 293 -22.68 1.27 -6.46
N ASN A 294 -22.20 0.03 -6.59
CA ASN A 294 -22.27 -0.76 -7.82
C ASN A 294 -21.55 -0.07 -9.00
N GLU A 295 -20.61 0.85 -8.69
CA GLU A 295 -19.81 1.53 -9.69
C GLU A 295 -18.83 0.53 -10.31
N ARG A 296 -18.78 0.55 -11.63
CA ARG A 296 -17.88 -0.32 -12.38
C ARG A 296 -16.50 0.31 -12.43
N ILE A 297 -15.48 -0.52 -12.35
CA ILE A 297 -14.10 -0.07 -12.39
C ILE A 297 -13.79 0.39 -13.82
N ASP A 298 -13.58 1.69 -14.02
CA ASP A 298 -13.09 2.22 -15.29
C ASP A 298 -11.57 2.14 -15.33
N LEU A 299 -11.04 1.21 -16.13
CA LEU A 299 -9.62 1.04 -16.40
C LEU A 299 -9.30 1.27 -17.88
N SER A 300 -10.05 2.14 -18.56
CA SER A 300 -9.87 2.46 -19.99
C SER A 300 -8.44 2.90 -20.35
N PHE A 301 -7.64 3.39 -19.40
CA PHE A 301 -6.23 3.68 -19.62
C PHE A 301 -5.38 2.44 -19.96
N LEU A 302 -5.86 1.23 -19.66
CA LEU A 302 -5.23 -0.04 -20.03
C LEU A 302 -5.61 -0.50 -21.44
N ASP A 303 -6.66 0.05 -22.05
CA ASP A 303 -7.11 -0.33 -23.41
C ASP A 303 -6.09 0.05 -24.50
N GLY A 304 -5.08 0.85 -24.13
CA GLY A 304 -3.93 1.19 -24.97
C GLY A 304 -2.83 0.13 -25.00
N LEU A 305 -2.80 -0.82 -24.06
CA LEU A 305 -1.77 -1.86 -24.02
C LEU A 305 -1.96 -2.86 -25.16
N ASP A 306 -0.85 -3.28 -25.77
CA ASP A 306 -0.84 -4.23 -26.88
C ASP A 306 -0.72 -5.69 -26.44
N GLY A 307 -0.81 -5.97 -25.15
CA GLY A 307 -0.80 -7.34 -24.63
C GLY A 307 -0.81 -7.38 -23.11
N PHE A 308 -0.82 -8.58 -22.57
CA PHE A 308 -0.78 -8.80 -21.13
C PHE A 308 0.65 -8.81 -20.58
N SER A 309 0.76 -8.67 -19.27
CA SER A 309 2.02 -8.71 -18.57
C SER A 309 2.79 -10.00 -18.87
N PRO A 310 4.09 -9.93 -19.16
CA PRO A 310 4.94 -11.11 -19.23
C PRO A 310 5.04 -11.85 -17.90
N MET A 311 4.73 -11.16 -16.77
CA MET A 311 4.61 -11.79 -15.45
C MET A 311 3.67 -11.04 -14.50
N GLY A 312 2.40 -10.92 -14.91
CA GLY A 312 1.38 -10.08 -14.27
C GLY A 312 0.85 -10.59 -12.93
N GLY A 313 1.42 -11.68 -12.42
CA GLY A 313 0.82 -12.57 -11.45
C GLY A 313 0.61 -13.98 -12.04
N PRO A 314 0.04 -14.91 -11.26
CA PRO A 314 -0.38 -16.19 -11.80
C PRO A 314 -1.49 -16.02 -12.83
N ILE A 315 -1.49 -16.88 -13.83
CA ILE A 315 -2.62 -17.12 -14.70
C ILE A 315 -3.73 -17.77 -13.85
N LEU A 316 -4.94 -17.23 -13.95
CA LEU A 316 -6.09 -17.51 -13.10
C LEU A 316 -7.19 -18.22 -13.88
N PHE A 317 -7.69 -19.32 -13.33
CA PHE A 317 -8.89 -20.00 -13.83
C PHE A 317 -9.52 -20.86 -12.72
N TYR A 318 -10.78 -21.21 -12.90
CA TYR A 318 -11.51 -22.16 -12.07
C TYR A 318 -11.86 -23.40 -12.88
N LEU A 319 -11.77 -24.57 -12.24
CA LEU A 319 -12.26 -25.84 -12.79
C LEU A 319 -13.03 -26.56 -11.70
N ASP A 320 -14.30 -26.85 -11.96
CA ASP A 320 -15.19 -27.50 -11.01
C ASP A 320 -14.70 -28.92 -10.68
N GLY A 321 -14.72 -29.29 -9.40
CA GLY A 321 -14.23 -30.59 -8.91
C GLY A 321 -12.70 -30.71 -8.72
N LEU A 322 -11.91 -29.77 -9.24
CA LEU A 322 -10.43 -29.84 -9.13
C LEU A 322 -9.95 -29.60 -7.70
N LYS A 323 -10.61 -28.72 -6.94
CA LYS A 323 -10.30 -28.47 -5.53
C LYS A 323 -10.42 -29.75 -4.71
N GLU A 324 -11.56 -30.42 -4.85
CA GLU A 324 -11.90 -31.65 -4.14
C GLU A 324 -10.91 -32.76 -4.49
N ALA A 325 -10.47 -32.83 -5.76
CA ALA A 325 -9.44 -33.77 -6.21
C ALA A 325 -8.09 -33.52 -5.52
N VAL A 326 -7.63 -32.26 -5.49
CA VAL A 326 -6.38 -31.87 -4.82
C VAL A 326 -6.46 -32.18 -3.31
N GLU A 327 -7.57 -31.88 -2.66
CA GLU A 327 -7.77 -32.15 -1.22
C GLU A 327 -7.86 -33.65 -0.91
N ALA A 328 -8.53 -34.44 -1.76
CA ALA A 328 -8.58 -35.89 -1.61
C ALA A 328 -7.19 -36.52 -1.73
N GLN A 329 -6.35 -35.99 -2.63
CA GLN A 329 -4.98 -36.43 -2.79
C GLN A 329 -4.08 -36.06 -1.60
N GLU A 330 -4.14 -34.82 -1.11
CA GLU A 330 -3.36 -34.40 0.07
C GLU A 330 -3.64 -35.29 1.29
N ASN A 331 -4.86 -35.83 1.40
CA ASN A 331 -5.29 -36.71 2.48
C ASN A 331 -5.07 -38.22 2.21
N SER A 332 -4.72 -38.62 0.99
CA SER A 332 -4.58 -40.01 0.58
C SER A 332 -3.11 -40.46 0.52
N LEU A 333 -2.76 -41.51 1.27
CA LEU A 333 -1.44 -42.18 1.22
C LEU A 333 -1.25 -43.09 -0.03
N SER A 334 -2.11 -42.97 -1.05
CA SER A 334 -2.12 -43.91 -2.18
C SER A 334 -1.02 -43.58 -3.18
N PRO A 335 -0.05 -44.49 -3.43
CA PRO A 335 1.11 -44.24 -4.29
C PRO A 335 0.79 -44.14 -5.79
N ASN A 336 -0.48 -44.30 -6.19
CA ASN A 336 -0.92 -44.30 -7.60
C ASN A 336 -1.67 -43.02 -8.01
N VAL A 337 -1.71 -41.98 -7.17
CA VAL A 337 -2.35 -40.70 -7.49
C VAL A 337 -1.25 -39.69 -7.82
N TYR A 338 -1.05 -39.39 -9.11
CA TYR A 338 -0.12 -38.35 -9.59
C TYR A 338 -0.57 -36.97 -9.11
N PRO A 339 0.35 -36.01 -8.84
CA PRO A 339 -0.01 -34.68 -8.33
C PRO A 339 -1.04 -34.01 -9.24
N ALA A 340 -2.21 -33.67 -8.67
CA ALA A 340 -3.28 -32.98 -9.37
C ALA A 340 -2.86 -31.57 -9.83
N LEU A 341 -1.77 -30.99 -9.32
CA LEU A 341 -1.18 -29.76 -9.85
C LEU A 341 0.36 -29.81 -9.68
N PRO A 342 1.16 -29.44 -10.69
CA PRO A 342 2.62 -29.44 -10.58
C PRO A 342 3.08 -28.39 -9.55
N TYR A 343 3.70 -28.86 -8.46
CA TYR A 343 4.35 -27.98 -7.49
C TYR A 343 5.77 -27.60 -7.95
N ASP A 344 6.52 -28.57 -8.47
CA ASP A 344 7.87 -28.37 -8.99
C ASP A 344 7.82 -27.97 -10.47
N PHE A 345 8.60 -26.93 -10.83
CA PHE A 345 8.57 -26.33 -12.17
C PHE A 345 8.90 -27.34 -13.28
N GLU A 346 9.82 -28.27 -13.03
CA GLU A 346 10.28 -29.25 -14.02
C GLU A 346 9.22 -30.28 -14.39
N ASP A 347 8.43 -30.75 -13.42
CA ASP A 347 7.35 -31.71 -13.64
C ASP A 347 6.27 -31.16 -14.59
N SER A 348 6.05 -29.83 -14.57
CA SER A 348 5.05 -29.15 -15.40
C SER A 348 5.28 -29.26 -16.91
N THR A 349 6.45 -29.72 -17.32
CA THR A 349 6.84 -29.91 -18.73
C THR A 349 6.89 -31.39 -19.15
N THR A 350 6.34 -32.28 -18.33
CA THR A 350 6.34 -33.73 -18.53
C THR A 350 4.92 -34.31 -18.60
N ASP A 351 4.80 -35.61 -18.86
CA ASP A 351 3.54 -36.35 -18.84
C ASP A 351 2.90 -36.50 -17.44
N ARG A 352 3.61 -36.07 -16.40
CA ARG A 352 3.10 -36.02 -15.02
C ARG A 352 2.20 -34.82 -14.75
N SER A 353 2.23 -33.80 -15.60
CA SER A 353 1.49 -32.56 -15.39
C SER A 353 0.11 -32.60 -16.04
N ILE A 354 -0.91 -32.22 -15.28
CA ILE A 354 -2.25 -31.96 -15.84
C ILE A 354 -2.41 -30.53 -16.34
N THR A 355 -1.53 -29.59 -15.97
CA THR A 355 -1.54 -28.21 -16.47
C THR A 355 -0.37 -28.00 -17.41
N LEU A 356 -0.61 -27.38 -18.56
CA LEU A 356 0.40 -27.08 -19.57
C LEU A 356 0.34 -25.59 -19.90
N LEU A 357 1.49 -24.94 -19.99
CA LEU A 357 1.68 -23.59 -20.51
C LEU A 357 2.71 -23.68 -21.64
N TRP A 358 2.43 -23.12 -22.82
CA TRP A 358 3.36 -23.22 -23.95
C TRP A 358 3.37 -22.00 -24.84
N ASN A 359 4.51 -21.77 -25.50
CA ASN A 359 4.64 -20.82 -26.60
C ASN A 359 4.04 -21.44 -27.86
N VAL A 360 2.99 -20.82 -28.41
CA VAL A 360 2.20 -21.37 -29.52
C VAL A 360 3.03 -21.45 -30.82
N LYS A 361 3.90 -20.46 -31.05
CA LYS A 361 4.74 -20.37 -32.25
C LYS A 361 5.90 -21.35 -32.20
N ASP A 362 6.65 -21.33 -31.10
CA ASP A 362 7.87 -22.12 -30.93
C ASP A 362 7.55 -23.57 -30.52
N ARG A 363 6.33 -23.82 -30.03
CA ARG A 363 5.82 -25.13 -29.59
C ARG A 363 6.66 -25.72 -28.47
N THR A 364 7.09 -24.85 -27.56
CA THR A 364 7.88 -25.20 -26.38
C THR A 364 7.05 -25.03 -25.12
N LEU A 365 7.03 -26.06 -24.28
CA LEU A 365 6.44 -25.97 -22.94
C LEU A 365 7.24 -24.99 -22.07
N ILE A 366 6.52 -24.25 -21.24
CA ILE A 366 7.07 -23.30 -20.28
C ILE A 366 6.93 -23.91 -18.88
N PRO A 367 8.07 -24.09 -18.17
CA PRO A 367 8.04 -24.54 -16.78
C PRO A 367 7.24 -23.57 -15.90
N HIS A 368 6.28 -24.11 -15.17
CA HIS A 368 5.37 -23.37 -14.31
C HIS A 368 5.00 -24.18 -13.05
N MET A 369 4.46 -23.49 -12.06
CA MET A 369 3.88 -24.09 -10.86
C MET A 369 2.39 -23.79 -10.87
N ALA A 370 1.55 -24.76 -10.50
CA ALA A 370 0.11 -24.56 -10.32
C ALA A 370 -0.32 -24.93 -8.90
N ARG A 371 -1.20 -24.12 -8.29
CA ARG A 371 -1.70 -24.33 -6.92
C ARG A 371 -3.14 -23.86 -6.76
N MET A 372 -3.88 -24.46 -5.84
CA MET A 372 -5.18 -23.95 -5.41
C MET A 372 -5.04 -22.73 -4.50
N ASP A 373 -5.90 -21.73 -4.69
CA ASP A 373 -5.95 -20.54 -3.85
C ASP A 373 -6.83 -20.72 -2.60
N TYR A 374 -6.27 -21.32 -1.55
CA TYR A 374 -6.99 -21.54 -0.29
C TYR A 374 -7.31 -20.27 0.52
N LEU A 375 -6.95 -19.06 0.04
CA LEU A 375 -7.46 -17.83 0.65
C LEU A 375 -8.95 -17.63 0.37
N ASP A 376 -9.51 -18.21 -0.70
CA ASP A 376 -10.95 -18.24 -0.96
C ASP A 376 -11.53 -19.64 -0.72
N PRO A 377 -11.88 -20.02 0.52
CA PRO A 377 -12.26 -21.39 0.84
C PRO A 377 -13.55 -21.86 0.15
N GLN A 378 -14.42 -20.93 -0.27
CA GLN A 378 -15.73 -21.21 -0.87
C GLN A 378 -15.68 -21.39 -2.39
N GLY A 379 -14.60 -20.97 -3.05
CA GLY A 379 -14.43 -21.10 -4.49
C GLY A 379 -13.00 -20.77 -4.94
N PRO A 380 -12.01 -21.59 -4.52
CA PRO A 380 -10.60 -21.32 -4.78
C PRO A 380 -10.31 -21.47 -6.27
N ILE A 381 -9.62 -20.49 -6.83
CA ILE A 381 -9.12 -20.55 -8.20
C ILE A 381 -7.76 -21.25 -8.26
N VAL A 382 -7.38 -21.71 -9.45
CA VAL A 382 -6.02 -22.16 -9.73
C VAL A 382 -5.13 -20.95 -9.98
N LEU A 383 -3.97 -20.94 -9.35
CA LEU A 383 -2.89 -19.99 -9.54
C LEU A 383 -1.76 -20.68 -10.31
N LEU A 384 -1.64 -20.41 -11.62
CA LEU A 384 -0.57 -20.94 -12.47
C LEU A 384 0.52 -19.88 -12.66
N SER A 385 1.65 -20.04 -12.01
CA SER A 385 2.78 -19.11 -12.06
C SER A 385 3.89 -19.64 -12.97
N PRO A 386 4.25 -18.94 -14.07
CA PRO A 386 5.43 -19.30 -14.85
C PRO A 386 6.69 -19.17 -13.98
N SER A 387 7.70 -19.98 -14.29
CA SER A 387 8.98 -19.98 -13.54
C SER A 387 9.75 -18.65 -13.69
N GLN A 388 9.59 -17.96 -14.81
CA GLN A 388 10.27 -16.71 -15.15
C GLN A 388 9.35 -15.83 -16.02
N PRO A 389 9.68 -14.55 -16.23
CA PRO A 389 8.96 -13.71 -17.17
C PRO A 389 8.86 -14.36 -18.55
N LEU A 390 7.65 -14.33 -19.11
CA LEU A 390 7.38 -14.80 -20.47
C LEU A 390 8.06 -13.89 -21.50
N TYR A 391 8.25 -14.39 -22.72
CA TYR A 391 8.75 -13.54 -23.79
C TYR A 391 7.70 -12.48 -24.14
N ARG A 392 8.16 -11.26 -24.44
CA ARG A 392 7.33 -10.18 -24.97
C ARG A 392 6.88 -10.49 -26.39
N GLU A 393 5.81 -9.84 -26.82
CA GLU A 393 5.27 -9.97 -28.19
C GLU A 393 5.01 -11.45 -28.59
N THR A 394 4.57 -12.28 -27.64
CA THR A 394 4.51 -13.73 -27.82
C THR A 394 3.13 -14.30 -27.47
N HIS A 395 2.64 -15.18 -28.33
CA HIS A 395 1.36 -15.88 -28.16
C HIS A 395 1.56 -17.14 -27.31
N TYR A 396 0.91 -17.15 -26.15
CA TYR A 396 0.92 -18.25 -25.19
C TYR A 396 -0.47 -18.87 -25.04
N ALA A 397 -0.49 -20.15 -24.67
CA ALA A 397 -1.71 -20.87 -24.37
C ALA A 397 -1.53 -21.76 -23.14
N VAL A 398 -2.66 -22.01 -22.46
CA VAL A 398 -2.78 -22.85 -21.27
C VAL A 398 -3.80 -23.94 -21.55
N ALA A 399 -3.50 -25.16 -21.07
CA ALA A 399 -4.40 -26.30 -21.14
C ALA A 399 -4.43 -27.05 -19.81
N VAL A 400 -5.60 -27.58 -19.47
CA VAL A 400 -5.81 -28.55 -18.39
C VAL A 400 -6.24 -29.87 -19.02
N ILE A 401 -5.48 -30.93 -18.79
CA ILE A 401 -5.63 -32.24 -19.41
C ILE A 401 -5.62 -33.36 -18.37
N ASN A 402 -6.36 -34.43 -18.60
CA ASN A 402 -6.43 -35.60 -17.71
C ASN A 402 -6.75 -35.26 -16.24
N ALA A 403 -7.43 -34.13 -15.98
CA ALA A 403 -7.80 -33.76 -14.61
C ALA A 403 -8.90 -34.70 -14.10
N THR A 404 -8.72 -35.24 -12.90
CA THR A 404 -9.70 -36.16 -12.27
C THR A 404 -10.38 -35.52 -11.08
N ASP A 405 -11.53 -36.07 -10.67
CA ASP A 405 -12.23 -35.71 -9.45
C ASP A 405 -11.62 -36.41 -8.21
N ALA A 406 -12.26 -36.25 -7.05
CA ALA A 406 -11.85 -36.88 -5.79
C ALA A 406 -11.88 -38.43 -5.80
N ASN A 407 -12.59 -39.06 -6.73
CA ASN A 407 -12.68 -40.51 -6.88
C ASN A 407 -11.67 -41.06 -7.92
N GLY A 408 -10.99 -40.19 -8.65
CA GLY A 408 -10.10 -40.55 -9.74
C GLY A 408 -10.79 -40.67 -11.10
N ASP A 409 -12.07 -40.26 -11.20
CA ASP A 409 -12.81 -40.21 -12.45
C ASP A 409 -12.46 -38.94 -13.23
N LEU A 410 -12.40 -39.02 -14.56
CA LEU A 410 -12.03 -37.88 -15.42
C LEU A 410 -13.07 -36.76 -15.33
N LEU A 411 -12.61 -35.54 -15.03
CA LEU A 411 -13.46 -34.35 -15.05
C LEU A 411 -13.94 -34.08 -16.48
N SER A 412 -15.21 -33.71 -16.60
CA SER A 412 -15.78 -33.30 -17.88
C SER A 412 -15.16 -31.98 -18.36
N PRO A 413 -15.02 -31.74 -19.68
CA PRO A 413 -14.66 -30.44 -20.20
C PRO A 413 -15.60 -29.35 -19.72
N THR A 414 -15.11 -28.12 -19.54
CA THR A 414 -15.98 -27.00 -19.14
C THR A 414 -17.10 -26.81 -20.15
N LEU A 415 -18.22 -26.24 -19.70
CA LEU A 415 -19.38 -26.03 -20.58
C LEU A 415 -19.02 -25.19 -21.82
N GLY A 416 -18.13 -24.21 -21.67
CA GLY A 416 -17.58 -23.45 -22.79
C GLY A 416 -16.76 -24.28 -23.75
N MET A 417 -15.89 -25.18 -23.25
CA MET A 417 -15.14 -26.10 -24.11
C MET A 417 -16.06 -27.05 -24.87
N GLN A 418 -17.08 -27.61 -24.22
CA GLN A 418 -18.08 -28.45 -24.88
C GLN A 418 -18.82 -27.67 -25.98
N ARG A 419 -19.27 -26.45 -25.69
CA ARG A 419 -19.96 -25.58 -26.66
C ARG A 419 -19.07 -25.20 -27.84
N LEU A 420 -17.79 -24.91 -27.60
CA LEU A 420 -16.85 -24.52 -28.65
C LEU A 420 -16.69 -25.62 -29.71
N PHE A 421 -16.71 -26.89 -29.31
CA PHE A 421 -16.57 -28.03 -30.22
C PHE A 421 -17.91 -28.62 -30.73
N MET A 422 -19.05 -28.07 -30.31
CA MET A 422 -20.36 -28.42 -30.86
C MET A 422 -20.74 -27.44 -31.98
N ASP A 423 -20.83 -27.94 -33.22
CA ASP A 423 -21.03 -27.20 -34.50
C ASP A 423 -22.32 -26.34 -34.63
N ASN A 424 -23.02 -26.01 -33.54
CA ASN A 424 -24.33 -25.36 -33.64
C ASN A 424 -24.73 -24.41 -32.49
N VAL A 425 -23.80 -24.04 -31.61
CA VAL A 425 -24.06 -23.03 -30.58
C VAL A 425 -23.25 -21.79 -30.93
N SER A 426 -23.92 -20.73 -31.37
CA SER A 426 -23.28 -19.41 -31.35
C SER A 426 -22.87 -19.14 -29.91
N LEU A 427 -21.57 -19.03 -29.65
CA LEU A 427 -21.07 -18.44 -28.42
C LEU A 427 -21.52 -16.97 -28.45
N SER A 428 -22.72 -16.70 -27.95
CA SER A 428 -23.42 -15.42 -28.13
C SER A 428 -22.68 -14.21 -27.59
N CYS A 429 -21.60 -14.46 -26.84
CA CYS A 429 -20.79 -13.50 -26.13
C CYS A 429 -19.30 -13.52 -26.51
N SER A 430 -18.87 -14.38 -27.45
CA SER A 430 -17.46 -14.40 -27.88
C SER A 430 -17.14 -13.14 -28.69
N ARG A 431 -16.23 -12.31 -28.16
CA ARG A 431 -15.66 -11.14 -28.87
C ARG A 431 -14.69 -11.53 -29.99
N ASP A 432 -14.48 -12.84 -30.16
CA ASP A 432 -13.45 -13.44 -30.96
C ASP A 432 -14.08 -14.44 -31.95
N SER A 433 -14.56 -13.91 -33.08
CA SER A 433 -15.25 -14.70 -34.10
C SER A 433 -14.39 -15.83 -34.70
N ASP A 434 -13.07 -15.74 -34.55
CA ASP A 434 -12.11 -16.70 -35.08
C ASP A 434 -11.67 -17.74 -34.03
N ARG A 435 -12.26 -17.76 -32.82
CA ARG A 435 -11.84 -18.64 -31.73
C ARG A 435 -11.81 -20.11 -32.11
N LEU A 436 -12.89 -20.63 -32.66
CA LEU A 436 -12.97 -22.05 -33.08
C LEU A 436 -11.88 -22.38 -34.11
N LYS A 437 -11.72 -21.51 -35.11
CA LYS A 437 -10.70 -21.65 -36.14
C LYS A 437 -9.30 -21.66 -35.56
N ARG A 438 -8.98 -20.73 -34.64
CA ARG A 438 -7.68 -20.69 -33.95
C ARG A 438 -7.44 -21.95 -33.11
N TYR A 439 -8.47 -22.51 -32.48
CA TYR A 439 -8.32 -23.74 -31.69
C TYR A 439 -8.00 -24.93 -32.62
N GLN A 440 -8.77 -25.09 -33.71
CA GLN A 440 -8.63 -26.19 -34.67
C GLN A 440 -7.34 -26.10 -35.49
N GLU A 441 -6.97 -24.92 -35.97
CA GLU A 441 -5.86 -24.74 -36.91
C GLU A 441 -4.53 -24.39 -36.22
N VAL A 442 -4.56 -23.81 -35.02
CA VAL A 442 -3.36 -23.28 -34.35
C VAL A 442 -3.11 -23.96 -33.00
N LEU A 443 -4.02 -23.84 -32.04
CA LEU A 443 -3.75 -24.27 -30.65
C LEU A 443 -3.60 -25.79 -30.55
N ILE A 444 -4.56 -26.57 -31.03
CA ILE A 444 -4.50 -28.04 -30.95
C ILE A 444 -3.26 -28.60 -31.68
N PRO A 445 -2.96 -28.21 -32.94
CA PRO A 445 -1.75 -28.67 -33.61
C PRO A 445 -0.45 -28.20 -32.96
N SER A 446 -0.45 -27.06 -32.26
CA SER A 446 0.72 -26.59 -31.51
C SER A 446 0.92 -27.40 -30.23
N LEU A 447 -0.16 -27.70 -29.50
CA LEU A 447 -0.14 -28.48 -28.26
C LEU A 447 0.28 -29.93 -28.54
N ALA A 448 -0.28 -30.57 -29.57
CA ALA A 448 0.09 -31.94 -29.97
C ALA A 448 1.58 -32.06 -30.34
N ARG A 449 2.24 -30.96 -30.72
CA ARG A 449 3.68 -30.92 -30.96
C ARG A 449 4.49 -30.58 -29.71
N ALA A 450 4.02 -29.66 -28.88
CA ALA A 450 4.68 -29.28 -27.64
C ALA A 450 4.65 -30.41 -26.59
N ALA A 451 3.56 -31.18 -26.56
CA ALA A 451 3.31 -32.27 -25.63
C ALA A 451 2.80 -33.51 -26.39
N ASN A 452 3.70 -34.16 -27.14
CA ASN A 452 3.37 -35.29 -28.02
C ASN A 452 2.86 -36.56 -27.29
N TRP A 453 2.97 -36.60 -25.96
CA TRP A 453 2.39 -37.63 -25.10
C TRP A 453 0.90 -37.43 -24.84
N THR A 454 0.40 -36.21 -25.03
CA THR A 454 -1.04 -35.95 -24.94
C THR A 454 -1.69 -36.67 -26.11
N SER A 455 -2.56 -37.66 -25.84
CA SER A 455 -3.19 -38.50 -26.86
C SER A 455 -4.23 -37.74 -27.71
N LEU A 456 -4.01 -36.45 -27.94
CA LEU A 456 -4.78 -35.56 -28.80
C LEU A 456 -4.44 -35.90 -30.25
N VAL A 457 -5.14 -36.88 -30.84
CA VAL A 457 -4.85 -37.31 -32.20
C VAL A 457 -5.23 -36.17 -33.19
N VAL A 458 -4.26 -35.73 -33.99
CA VAL A 458 -4.41 -34.69 -35.02
C VAL A 458 -4.58 -35.37 -36.37
N ALA A 459 -5.81 -35.79 -36.70
CA ALA A 459 -6.14 -36.25 -38.05
C ALA A 459 -7.63 -36.11 -38.37
N GLY A 460 -8.02 -34.94 -38.90
CA GLY A 460 -9.10 -34.79 -39.90
C GLY A 460 -10.50 -35.33 -39.61
N GLY A 461 -10.92 -35.50 -38.36
CA GLY A 461 -12.27 -35.95 -37.99
C GLY A 461 -12.65 -35.57 -36.55
N PRO A 462 -13.93 -35.71 -36.14
CA PRO A 462 -14.38 -35.39 -34.79
C PRO A 462 -13.76 -36.38 -33.80
N GLN A 463 -12.84 -35.87 -32.98
CA GLN A 463 -11.96 -36.65 -32.10
C GLN A 463 -12.41 -36.54 -30.65
N SER A 464 -12.21 -37.59 -29.84
CA SER A 464 -12.55 -37.59 -28.41
C SER A 464 -11.63 -36.62 -27.66
N PHE A 465 -12.14 -35.43 -27.37
CA PHE A 465 -11.54 -34.44 -26.46
C PHE A 465 -11.73 -34.82 -24.99
N ASP A 466 -12.04 -36.08 -24.70
CA ASP A 466 -12.41 -36.54 -23.35
C ASP A 466 -11.35 -36.17 -22.31
N SER A 467 -10.07 -36.15 -22.72
CA SER A 467 -8.93 -35.77 -21.87
C SER A 467 -8.68 -34.28 -21.72
N LEU A 468 -9.34 -33.37 -22.46
CA LEU A 468 -9.08 -31.93 -22.42
C LEU A 468 -10.19 -31.20 -21.64
N GLN A 469 -9.87 -30.72 -20.43
CA GLN A 469 -10.86 -30.06 -19.58
C GLN A 469 -11.05 -28.58 -19.89
N LEU A 470 -9.95 -27.84 -20.07
CA LEU A 470 -9.93 -26.39 -20.27
C LEU A 470 -8.77 -26.02 -21.19
N MET A 471 -8.95 -25.07 -22.11
CA MET A 471 -7.87 -24.48 -22.88
C MET A 471 -8.17 -23.02 -23.20
N PHE A 472 -7.21 -22.12 -23.02
CA PHE A 472 -7.33 -20.70 -23.37
C PHE A 472 -5.96 -20.11 -23.72
N ASP A 473 -5.96 -18.93 -24.36
CA ASP A 473 -4.76 -18.32 -24.91
C ASP A 473 -4.77 -16.79 -24.78
N PHE A 474 -3.58 -16.19 -24.86
CA PHE A 474 -3.35 -14.74 -24.75
C PHE A 474 -2.03 -14.34 -25.41
N VAL A 475 -1.82 -13.04 -25.63
CA VAL A 475 -0.53 -12.48 -26.10
C VAL A 475 0.08 -11.58 -25.03
N THR A 476 1.39 -11.64 -24.86
CA THR A 476 2.15 -10.75 -23.99
C THR A 476 2.43 -9.42 -24.69
N MET A 477 2.49 -8.33 -23.91
CA MET A 477 2.79 -6.99 -24.41
C MET A 477 4.14 -6.93 -25.13
N SER A 478 4.28 -5.97 -26.04
CA SER A 478 5.54 -5.73 -26.73
C SER A 478 6.47 -4.82 -25.92
N ASP A 479 7.66 -4.59 -26.48
CA ASP A 479 8.67 -3.67 -25.94
C ASP A 479 8.20 -2.20 -25.91
N GLU A 480 7.18 -1.83 -26.70
CA GLU A 480 6.59 -0.47 -26.72
C GLU A 480 5.95 -0.07 -25.38
N SER A 481 5.55 -1.06 -24.57
CA SER A 481 5.04 -0.83 -23.21
C SER A 481 6.04 -0.10 -22.28
N LEU A 482 7.34 -0.13 -22.60
CA LEU A 482 8.40 0.55 -21.85
C LEU A 482 8.76 1.95 -22.42
N ASP A 483 8.19 2.35 -23.56
CA ASP A 483 8.53 3.61 -24.23
C ASP A 483 8.31 4.85 -23.34
N PRO A 484 7.24 4.95 -22.53
CA PRO A 484 7.07 6.09 -21.64
C PRO A 484 8.23 6.25 -20.65
N ILE A 485 8.64 5.17 -19.98
CA ILE A 485 9.71 5.25 -18.97
C ILE A 485 11.08 5.44 -19.61
N ARG A 486 11.34 4.86 -20.79
CA ARG A 486 12.57 5.10 -21.55
C ARG A 486 12.66 6.55 -22.04
N THR A 487 11.55 7.11 -22.52
CA THR A 487 11.46 8.52 -22.91
C THR A 487 11.78 9.42 -21.72
N ILE A 488 11.17 9.16 -20.56
CA ILE A 488 11.44 9.90 -19.33
C ILE A 488 12.92 9.80 -18.94
N ARG A 489 13.50 8.59 -18.95
CA ARG A 489 14.92 8.36 -18.65
C ARG A 489 15.83 9.17 -19.58
N ASP A 490 15.69 8.99 -20.88
CA ASP A 490 16.60 9.54 -21.89
C ASP A 490 16.51 11.07 -21.94
N ALA A 491 15.29 11.61 -21.91
CA ALA A 491 15.09 13.05 -21.92
C ALA A 491 15.46 13.71 -20.59
N THR A 492 15.29 13.02 -19.45
CA THR A 492 15.76 13.52 -18.14
C THR A 492 17.28 13.61 -18.12
N LEU A 493 17.99 12.55 -18.54
CA LEU A 493 19.45 12.55 -18.63
C LEU A 493 19.94 13.69 -19.53
N LYS A 494 19.37 13.83 -20.73
CA LYS A 494 19.72 14.91 -21.66
C LYS A 494 19.55 16.30 -21.04
N GLN A 495 18.41 16.58 -20.40
CA GLN A 495 18.17 17.88 -19.78
C GLN A 495 19.15 18.17 -18.62
N LEU A 496 19.55 17.13 -17.88
CA LEU A 496 20.52 17.24 -16.80
C LEU A 496 21.96 17.44 -17.31
N ASP A 497 22.33 16.86 -18.45
CA ASP A 497 23.64 17.10 -19.09
C ASP A 497 23.78 18.56 -19.58
N GLU A 498 22.65 19.19 -19.93
CA GLU A 498 22.58 20.56 -20.46
C GLU A 498 22.38 21.64 -19.36
N THR A 499 22.16 21.24 -18.10
CA THR A 499 21.79 22.16 -17.01
C THR A 499 22.64 21.94 -15.76
N GLU A 500 23.14 23.02 -15.15
CA GLU A 500 23.80 22.93 -13.84
C GLU A 500 22.83 22.46 -12.74
N HIS A 501 23.30 21.61 -11.83
CA HIS A 501 22.50 21.12 -10.71
C HIS A 501 22.11 22.27 -9.78
N GLN A 502 20.81 22.48 -9.59
CA GLN A 502 20.30 23.44 -8.60
C GLN A 502 19.95 22.69 -7.32
N VAL A 503 20.76 22.91 -6.28
CA VAL A 503 20.65 22.23 -4.98
C VAL A 503 20.31 23.25 -3.90
N HIS A 504 19.30 22.94 -3.09
CA HIS A 504 18.90 23.75 -1.96
C HIS A 504 19.00 22.95 -0.66
N ILE A 505 19.88 23.36 0.24
CA ILE A 505 20.03 22.71 1.55
C ILE A 505 19.05 23.33 2.54
N THR A 506 18.17 22.50 3.09
CA THR A 506 17.15 22.94 4.05
C THR A 506 17.64 22.85 5.47
N LYS A 507 18.43 21.82 5.81
CA LYS A 507 18.89 21.59 7.19
C LYS A 507 20.16 20.76 7.22
N ILE A 508 21.15 21.21 7.99
CA ILE A 508 22.35 20.43 8.33
C ILE A 508 22.34 20.15 9.83
N GLN A 509 22.45 18.88 10.19
CA GLN A 509 22.53 18.43 11.58
C GLN A 509 23.91 17.83 11.82
N ASN A 510 24.77 18.55 12.53
CA ASN A 510 26.06 18.03 12.97
C ASN A 510 25.88 17.25 14.28
N GLN A 511 26.57 16.12 14.42
CA GLN A 511 26.66 15.37 15.66
C GLN A 511 28.07 15.37 16.21
N ASN A 512 28.21 14.93 17.45
CA ASN A 512 29.49 14.91 18.15
C ASN A 512 30.19 13.54 17.96
N CYS A 513 31.19 13.51 17.07
CA CYS A 513 31.98 12.30 16.79
C CYS A 513 33.00 11.91 17.88
N TYR A 514 33.18 12.71 18.93
CA TYR A 514 33.99 12.35 20.09
C TYR A 514 33.32 11.27 20.96
N TRP A 515 32.02 11.03 20.76
CA TRP A 515 31.27 10.02 21.48
C TRP A 515 31.36 8.69 20.72
N PRO A 516 31.76 7.58 21.36
CA PRO A 516 31.98 6.31 20.68
C PRO A 516 30.76 5.77 19.92
N TRP A 517 29.55 6.06 20.41
CA TRP A 517 28.30 5.54 19.87
C TRP A 517 27.74 6.37 18.70
N THR A 518 28.29 7.55 18.42
CA THR A 518 27.85 8.41 17.32
C THR A 518 28.42 7.86 16.02
N LEU A 519 27.58 7.35 15.11
CA LEU A 519 28.03 6.83 13.81
C LEU A 519 28.11 7.91 12.71
N VAL A 520 27.26 8.93 12.80
CA VAL A 520 27.08 9.93 11.74
C VAL A 520 27.58 11.28 12.22
N ALA A 521 28.55 11.87 11.52
CA ALA A 521 29.04 13.22 11.77
C ALA A 521 28.03 14.29 11.36
N ARG A 522 27.38 14.08 10.21
CA ARG A 522 26.49 15.08 9.62
C ARG A 522 25.34 14.40 8.88
N THR A 523 24.12 14.87 9.15
CA THR A 523 22.93 14.58 8.34
C THR A 523 22.53 15.85 7.59
N ILE A 524 22.48 15.78 6.27
CA ILE A 524 22.16 16.89 5.39
C ILE A 524 20.81 16.60 4.75
N HIS A 525 19.86 17.52 4.91
CA HIS A 525 18.59 17.50 4.22
C HIS A 525 18.60 18.58 3.16
N GLY A 526 18.22 18.23 1.94
CA GLY A 526 18.17 19.15 0.82
C GLY A 526 17.15 18.75 -0.23
N SER A 527 17.03 19.57 -1.26
CA SER A 527 16.27 19.31 -2.47
C SER A 527 17.11 19.58 -3.70
N LEU A 528 16.92 18.73 -4.71
CA LEU A 528 17.47 18.87 -6.04
C LEU A 528 16.35 19.29 -6.99
N ARG A 529 16.65 20.23 -7.89
CA ARG A 529 15.74 20.58 -8.97
C ARG A 529 15.79 19.51 -10.07
N VAL A 530 14.64 18.95 -10.44
CA VAL A 530 14.52 17.82 -11.36
C VAL A 530 13.50 18.08 -12.48
N PRO A 531 13.69 17.52 -13.69
CA PRO A 531 12.66 17.54 -14.72
C PRO A 531 11.34 16.93 -14.23
N TRP A 532 10.22 17.62 -14.48
CA TRP A 532 8.89 17.24 -14.03
C TRP A 532 8.01 16.77 -15.19
N TRP A 533 7.50 15.55 -15.12
CA TRP A 533 6.79 14.84 -16.18
C TRP A 533 5.29 14.64 -15.88
N LEU A 534 4.84 14.98 -14.68
CA LEU A 534 3.43 14.90 -14.29
C LEU A 534 2.67 16.19 -14.63
N GLU A 535 1.34 16.09 -14.71
CA GLU A 535 0.45 17.24 -14.91
C GLU A 535 0.43 18.22 -13.71
N SER A 536 0.75 17.74 -12.50
CA SER A 536 0.89 18.59 -11.31
C SER A 536 1.81 17.95 -10.26
N ASP A 537 2.01 18.62 -9.12
CA ASP A 537 2.80 18.10 -8.00
C ASP A 537 2.02 17.15 -7.08
N ARG A 538 0.70 17.03 -7.28
CA ARG A 538 -0.19 16.14 -6.53
C ARG A 538 0.24 14.67 -6.64
N ARG A 539 -0.03 13.89 -5.59
CA ARG A 539 0.36 12.45 -5.53
C ARG A 539 -0.56 11.54 -6.33
N ASP A 540 -1.70 12.05 -6.79
CA ASP A 540 -2.64 11.37 -7.68
C ASP A 540 -2.61 11.94 -9.12
N ALA A 541 -1.58 12.73 -9.45
CA ALA A 541 -1.38 13.24 -10.81
C ALA A 541 -0.91 12.13 -11.76
N THR A 542 -1.33 12.19 -13.01
CA THR A 542 -0.86 11.32 -14.11
C THR A 542 0.27 12.01 -14.90
N LEU A 543 0.92 11.23 -15.76
CA LEU A 543 1.89 11.74 -16.74
C LEU A 543 1.25 12.71 -17.70
N SER A 544 2.08 13.63 -18.19
CA SER A 544 1.68 14.54 -19.25
C SER A 544 1.98 13.97 -20.63
N TRP A 545 0.92 13.64 -21.36
CA TRP A 545 1.03 13.12 -22.73
C TRP A 545 1.77 14.08 -23.65
N LYS A 546 1.54 15.40 -23.51
CA LYS A 546 2.25 16.43 -24.25
C LYS A 546 3.76 16.39 -23.98
N SER A 547 4.17 16.19 -22.72
CA SER A 547 5.59 16.07 -22.36
C SER A 547 6.23 14.85 -23.03
N LEU A 548 5.53 13.71 -23.02
CA LEU A 548 6.02 12.47 -23.64
C LEU A 548 6.17 12.61 -25.15
N GLU A 549 5.15 13.15 -25.84
CA GLU A 549 5.18 13.39 -27.29
C GLU A 549 6.32 14.34 -27.69
N GLN A 550 6.54 15.40 -26.92
CA GLN A 550 7.58 16.40 -27.17
C GLN A 550 8.96 15.96 -26.69
N ARG A 551 9.05 14.82 -25.96
CA ARG A 551 10.26 14.36 -25.26
C ARG A 551 10.90 15.45 -24.41
N GLN A 552 10.07 16.26 -23.77
CA GLN A 552 10.45 17.43 -22.99
C GLN A 552 9.59 17.49 -21.75
N SER A 553 10.19 17.75 -20.59
CA SER A 553 9.46 17.87 -19.34
C SER A 553 8.51 19.09 -19.35
N ASN A 554 7.44 19.04 -18.54
CA ASN A 554 6.52 20.17 -18.31
C ASN A 554 7.17 21.35 -17.60
N GLY A 555 8.39 21.16 -17.10
CA GLY A 555 9.14 22.13 -16.34
C GLY A 555 10.01 21.44 -15.30
N TRP A 556 10.26 22.15 -14.22
CA TRP A 556 11.14 21.67 -13.15
C TRP A 556 10.39 21.62 -11.83
N GLY A 557 10.62 20.57 -11.05
CA GLY A 557 10.13 20.40 -9.69
C GLY A 557 11.26 20.15 -8.70
N ASP A 558 10.94 20.08 -7.41
CA ASP A 558 11.92 19.82 -6.35
C ASP A 558 11.78 18.38 -5.83
N ALA A 559 12.88 17.63 -5.85
CA ALA A 559 12.99 16.29 -5.26
C ALA A 559 13.88 16.33 -4.02
N LYS A 560 13.36 15.87 -2.88
CA LYS A 560 14.11 15.91 -1.61
C LYS A 560 15.02 14.71 -1.44
N PHE A 561 16.20 14.95 -0.88
CA PHE A 561 17.17 13.93 -0.55
C PHE A 561 17.73 14.14 0.86
N THR A 562 18.32 13.08 1.41
CA THR A 562 19.09 13.12 2.65
C THR A 562 20.46 12.48 2.42
N ILE A 563 21.50 13.08 3.00
CA ILE A 563 22.87 12.55 2.99
C ILE A 563 23.31 12.31 4.42
N PHE A 564 23.87 11.13 4.69
CA PHE A 564 24.51 10.77 5.95
C PHE A 564 26.02 10.68 5.73
N VAL A 565 26.76 11.52 6.44
CA VAL A 565 28.23 11.55 6.43
C VAL A 565 28.71 10.85 7.71
N PRO A 566 29.37 9.68 7.62
CA PRO A 566 29.89 8.98 8.79
C PRO A 566 30.99 9.76 9.54
N CYS A 567 31.21 9.38 10.79
CA CYS A 567 32.26 9.97 11.63
C CYS A 567 33.68 9.53 11.23
N SER A 568 33.85 8.39 10.56
CA SER A 568 35.13 7.95 10.01
C SER A 568 35.60 8.86 8.86
N LEU A 569 34.68 9.33 8.01
CA LEU A 569 34.96 10.33 6.97
C LEU A 569 35.30 11.69 7.56
N TYR A 570 34.60 12.11 8.62
CA TYR A 570 34.96 13.31 9.39
C TYR A 570 36.36 13.18 9.96
N ALA A 571 36.66 12.05 10.61
CA ALA A 571 37.96 11.81 11.23
C ALA A 571 39.11 11.86 10.22
N ALA A 572 38.91 11.29 9.03
CA ALA A 572 39.87 11.38 7.94
C ALA A 572 40.03 12.82 7.42
N ALA A 573 38.94 13.56 7.25
CA ALA A 573 38.98 14.94 6.76
C ALA A 573 39.72 15.91 7.70
N VAL A 574 39.49 15.82 9.01
CA VAL A 574 40.08 16.74 10.00
C VAL A 574 41.31 16.18 10.71
N ASN A 575 41.80 15.01 10.29
CA ASN A 575 42.87 14.24 10.92
C ASN A 575 42.65 14.04 12.44
N HIS A 576 41.47 13.56 12.80
CA HIS A 576 41.08 13.28 14.17
C HIS A 576 41.74 11.98 14.66
N THR A 577 42.48 12.03 15.76
CA THR A 577 43.36 10.92 16.18
C THR A 577 42.70 9.87 17.07
N THR A 578 41.50 10.11 17.60
CA THR A 578 40.85 9.18 18.55
C THR A 578 39.80 8.27 17.89
N ARG A 579 39.72 8.26 16.56
CA ARG A 579 38.75 7.50 15.79
C ARG A 579 39.41 6.94 14.55
N GLU A 580 38.93 5.80 14.08
CA GLU A 580 39.38 5.22 12.82
C GLU A 580 39.13 6.20 11.66
N GLN A 581 40.13 6.32 10.80
CA GLN A 581 40.12 7.24 9.67
C GLN A 581 39.92 6.43 8.39
N ASN A 582 38.77 6.60 7.75
CA ASN A 582 38.46 5.98 6.46
C ASN A 582 38.34 7.06 5.39
N SER A 583 39.01 6.86 4.25
CA SER A 583 38.71 7.63 3.03
C SER A 583 37.34 7.27 2.48
N LEU A 584 36.78 8.15 1.66
CA LEU A 584 35.55 7.87 0.94
C LEU A 584 35.78 6.74 -0.07
N ASN A 585 35.20 5.58 0.22
CA ASN A 585 35.35 4.37 -0.58
C ASN A 585 34.19 4.13 -1.55
N ALA A 586 32.98 4.61 -1.23
CA ALA A 586 31.81 4.51 -2.11
C ALA A 586 30.74 5.54 -1.73
N ILE A 587 29.86 5.85 -2.68
CA ILE A 587 28.62 6.58 -2.42
C ILE A 587 27.46 5.60 -2.61
N LEU A 588 26.77 5.31 -1.51
CA LEU A 588 25.72 4.30 -1.43
C LEU A 588 24.35 4.98 -1.44
N ASP A 589 23.60 4.82 -2.53
CA ASP A 589 22.24 5.31 -2.64
C ASP A 589 21.23 4.26 -2.16
N TYR A 590 20.50 4.57 -1.08
CA TYR A 590 19.61 3.63 -0.39
C TYR A 590 18.15 3.74 -0.86
N GLY A 591 17.61 2.64 -1.38
CA GLY A 591 16.21 2.48 -1.78
C GLY A 591 15.36 1.91 -0.64
N HIS A 592 14.43 2.70 -0.13
CA HIS A 592 13.59 2.32 1.02
C HIS A 592 12.52 1.25 0.65
N GLY A 593 12.07 0.51 1.66
CA GLY A 593 11.02 -0.49 1.59
C GLY A 593 9.59 0.08 1.51
N LEU A 594 8.60 -0.82 1.42
CA LEU A 594 7.19 -0.48 1.24
C LEU A 594 6.70 0.44 2.35
N PHE A 595 6.17 1.62 1.97
CA PHE A 595 5.58 2.63 2.85
C PHE A 595 6.53 3.30 3.86
N TYR A 596 7.83 3.08 3.72
CA TYR A 596 8.85 3.91 4.35
C TYR A 596 9.13 5.16 3.52
N ASN A 597 10.15 5.90 3.91
CA ASN A 597 10.68 7.05 3.19
C ASN A 597 12.21 7.04 3.37
N ARG A 598 12.89 8.05 2.83
CA ARG A 598 14.34 8.20 2.87
C ARG A 598 14.96 8.18 4.27
N ASN A 599 14.17 8.35 5.34
CA ASN A 599 14.65 8.16 6.71
C ASN A 599 14.98 6.71 7.05
N GLU A 600 14.52 5.72 6.28
CA GLU A 600 14.93 4.32 6.51
C GLU A 600 16.44 4.15 6.35
N ALA A 601 17.11 5.00 5.55
CA ALA A 601 18.57 5.02 5.48
C ALA A 601 19.26 5.41 6.80
N ASN A 602 18.51 5.94 7.77
CA ASN A 602 18.98 6.19 9.15
C ASN A 602 18.89 4.92 10.03
N GLU A 603 18.92 3.74 9.42
CA GLU A 603 19.00 2.47 10.14
C GLU A 603 20.42 2.25 10.68
N TYR A 604 20.52 1.77 11.92
CA TYR A 604 21.81 1.53 12.59
C TYR A 604 22.74 0.60 11.80
N SER A 605 22.25 -0.52 11.27
CA SER A 605 23.07 -1.52 10.56
C SER A 605 23.74 -0.92 9.32
N LEU A 606 22.97 -0.22 8.48
CA LEU A 606 23.44 0.48 7.30
C LEU A 606 24.46 1.57 7.66
N LEU A 607 24.15 2.40 8.66
CA LEU A 607 25.04 3.48 9.08
C LEU A 607 26.32 2.97 9.76
N LYS A 608 26.27 1.82 10.42
CA LYS A 608 27.45 1.15 10.99
C LYS A 608 28.34 0.62 9.89
N ILE A 609 27.78 -0.01 8.86
CA ILE A 609 28.54 -0.43 7.67
C ILE A 609 29.16 0.81 6.98
N ALA A 610 28.41 1.90 6.84
CA ALA A 610 28.92 3.13 6.26
C ALA A 610 30.06 3.75 7.07
N GLU A 611 29.97 3.72 8.40
CA GLU A 611 31.05 4.13 9.30
C GLU A 611 32.30 3.26 9.14
N ASP A 612 32.14 1.95 9.19
CA ASP A 612 33.25 0.99 9.17
C ASP A 612 33.97 0.96 7.82
N GLN A 613 33.25 1.25 6.74
CA GLN A 613 33.77 1.12 5.39
C GLN A 613 34.02 2.48 4.70
N GLY A 614 33.67 3.60 5.33
CA GLY A 614 33.83 4.92 4.74
C GLY A 614 32.89 5.17 3.55
N TYR A 615 31.59 4.89 3.72
CA TYR A 615 30.58 5.13 2.68
C TYR A 615 29.77 6.39 2.94
N LEU A 616 29.60 7.21 1.92
CA LEU A 616 28.62 8.31 1.96
C LEU A 616 27.24 7.73 1.62
N VAL A 617 26.25 7.83 2.50
CA VAL A 617 24.92 7.29 2.23
C VAL A 617 23.99 8.40 1.74
N THR A 618 23.42 8.24 0.55
CA THR A 618 22.36 9.09 0.02
C THR A 618 21.02 8.36 0.08
N ALA A 619 19.93 9.11 0.21
CA ALA A 619 18.59 8.54 0.17
C ALA A 619 17.57 9.53 -0.39
N MET A 620 16.66 9.01 -1.22
CA MET A 620 15.53 9.73 -1.79
C MET A 620 14.27 8.86 -1.73
N ASP A 621 13.12 9.51 -1.60
CA ASP A 621 11.82 8.85 -1.56
C ASP A 621 11.48 8.23 -2.92
N TRP A 622 10.98 6.99 -2.94
CA TRP A 622 10.27 6.43 -4.08
C TRP A 622 8.93 7.13 -4.22
N ARG A 623 8.88 8.24 -4.97
CA ARG A 623 7.62 8.90 -5.30
C ARG A 623 6.65 7.87 -5.92
N GLY A 624 5.39 7.91 -5.50
CA GLY A 624 4.37 6.92 -5.83
C GLY A 624 4.30 5.73 -4.86
N MET A 625 5.35 5.51 -4.05
CA MET A 625 5.48 4.34 -3.17
C MET A 625 6.13 4.68 -1.80
N SER A 626 6.13 5.96 -1.42
CA SER A 626 6.65 6.43 -0.13
C SER A 626 5.55 6.55 0.92
N SER A 627 5.94 6.79 2.18
CA SER A 627 4.99 7.10 3.26
C SER A 627 4.06 8.28 2.93
N PHE A 628 4.47 9.19 2.05
CA PHE A 628 3.67 10.35 1.63
C PHE A 628 2.66 10.02 0.53
N ASP A 629 2.78 8.87 -0.12
CA ASP A 629 1.86 8.35 -1.13
C ASP A 629 0.79 7.43 -0.51
N MET A 630 0.93 7.08 0.78
CA MET A 630 0.00 6.23 1.53
C MET A 630 -1.48 6.61 1.42
N PRO A 631 -1.88 7.90 1.47
CA PRO A 631 -3.29 8.25 1.27
C PRO A 631 -3.83 7.81 -0.10
N VAL A 632 -3.04 7.99 -1.16
CA VAL A 632 -3.41 7.59 -2.53
C VAL A 632 -3.46 6.07 -2.64
N LEU A 633 -2.48 5.36 -2.08
CA LEU A 633 -2.42 3.89 -2.11
C LEU A 633 -3.55 3.24 -1.28
N LEU A 634 -3.90 3.83 -0.13
CA LEU A 634 -5.05 3.37 0.64
C LEU A 634 -6.35 3.58 -0.13
N LYS A 635 -6.50 4.73 -0.81
CA LYS A 635 -7.65 5.02 -1.67
C LYS A 635 -7.71 4.06 -2.85
N LEU A 636 -6.58 3.74 -3.49
CA LEU A 636 -6.47 2.73 -4.54
C LEU A 636 -7.03 1.38 -4.07
N LEU A 637 -6.59 0.90 -2.90
CA LEU A 637 -6.96 -0.43 -2.40
C LEU A 637 -8.39 -0.51 -1.87
N THR A 638 -8.96 0.61 -1.41
CA THR A 638 -10.23 0.61 -0.67
C THR A 638 -11.37 1.28 -1.40
N ALA A 639 -11.10 2.16 -2.37
CA ALA A 639 -12.08 3.09 -2.91
C ALA A 639 -12.04 3.30 -4.43
N ASP A 640 -10.87 3.47 -5.04
CA ASP A 640 -10.74 3.91 -6.43
C ASP A 640 -9.56 3.22 -7.14
N PRO A 641 -9.80 2.07 -7.77
CA PRO A 641 -8.76 1.34 -8.50
C PRO A 641 -8.17 2.09 -9.69
N SER A 642 -8.80 3.15 -10.21
CA SER A 642 -8.26 3.93 -11.33
C SER A 642 -6.92 4.62 -10.99
N LEU A 643 -6.68 4.85 -9.69
CA LEU A 643 -5.42 5.37 -9.15
C LEU A 643 -4.20 4.47 -9.40
N MET A 644 -4.38 3.25 -9.93
CA MET A 644 -3.29 2.43 -10.46
C MET A 644 -2.46 3.19 -11.49
N GLN A 645 -3.10 3.95 -12.38
CA GLN A 645 -2.42 4.77 -13.39
C GLN A 645 -1.59 5.87 -12.71
N ALA A 646 -2.21 6.65 -11.84
CA ALA A 646 -1.52 7.73 -11.13
C ALA A 646 -0.33 7.20 -10.32
N THR A 647 -0.48 6.05 -9.66
CA THR A 647 0.60 5.42 -8.90
C THR A 647 1.79 5.05 -9.78
N ARG A 648 1.53 4.36 -10.91
CA ARG A 648 2.57 4.04 -11.92
C ARG A 648 3.29 5.29 -12.39
N ASP A 649 2.54 6.30 -12.79
CA ASP A 649 3.04 7.55 -13.34
C ASP A 649 3.90 8.31 -12.31
N ASN A 650 3.52 8.28 -11.03
CA ASN A 650 4.31 8.84 -9.94
C ASN A 650 5.58 8.03 -9.66
N ILE A 651 5.58 6.70 -9.85
CA ILE A 651 6.80 5.88 -9.79
C ILE A 651 7.76 6.26 -10.94
N MET A 652 7.23 6.49 -12.15
CA MET A 652 8.05 6.98 -13.27
C MET A 652 8.69 8.33 -12.98
N GLN A 653 7.94 9.28 -12.39
CA GLN A 653 8.52 10.53 -11.89
C GLN A 653 9.55 10.28 -10.79
N GLY A 654 9.31 9.31 -9.90
CA GLY A 654 10.27 8.88 -8.88
C GLY A 654 11.59 8.39 -9.47
N PHE A 655 11.54 7.64 -10.59
CA PHE A 655 12.75 7.23 -11.32
C PHE A 655 13.48 8.44 -11.90
N ALA A 656 12.77 9.41 -12.50
CA ALA A 656 13.39 10.66 -12.97
C ALA A 656 14.08 11.44 -11.83
N CYS A 657 13.43 11.54 -10.66
CA CYS A 657 14.02 12.18 -9.47
C CYS A 657 15.32 11.48 -9.05
N ARG A 658 15.32 10.14 -9.05
CA ARG A 658 16.48 9.34 -8.63
C ARG A 658 17.61 9.35 -9.66
N ILE A 659 17.28 9.37 -10.95
CA ILE A 659 18.25 9.62 -12.04
C ILE A 659 18.97 10.94 -11.79
N ALA A 660 18.24 11.99 -11.45
CA ALA A 660 18.85 13.29 -11.13
C ALA A 660 19.78 13.21 -9.91
N LEU A 661 19.42 12.44 -8.87
CA LEU A 661 20.29 12.22 -7.71
C LEU A 661 21.58 11.50 -8.09
N HIS A 662 21.53 10.43 -8.90
CA HIS A 662 22.75 9.73 -9.34
C HIS A 662 23.60 10.60 -10.27
N HIS A 663 22.97 11.36 -11.18
CA HIS A 663 23.65 12.32 -12.03
C HIS A 663 24.38 13.37 -11.20
N TYR A 664 23.72 13.95 -10.19
CA TYR A 664 24.31 14.89 -9.24
C TYR A 664 25.45 14.27 -8.41
N THR A 665 25.24 13.05 -7.93
CA THR A 665 26.23 12.30 -7.14
C THR A 665 27.52 12.10 -7.93
N LYS A 666 27.41 11.76 -9.22
CA LYS A 666 28.55 11.52 -10.10
C LYS A 666 29.27 12.80 -10.52
N ASN A 667 28.51 13.88 -10.74
CA ASN A 667 29.02 15.05 -11.46
C ASN A 667 29.22 16.32 -10.61
N GLY A 668 28.76 16.37 -9.36
CA GLY A 668 28.88 17.60 -8.55
C GLY A 668 28.92 17.43 -7.03
N LEU A 669 28.33 16.36 -6.48
CA LEU A 669 28.13 16.23 -5.03
C LEU A 669 29.40 16.44 -4.20
N LEU A 670 30.53 15.85 -4.59
CA LEU A 670 31.78 15.91 -3.80
C LEU A 670 32.44 17.30 -3.77
N GLU A 671 32.05 18.20 -4.67
CA GLU A 671 32.60 19.55 -4.74
C GLU A 671 31.90 20.53 -3.79
N GLU A 672 30.78 20.10 -3.21
CA GLU A 672 29.89 20.95 -2.43
C GLU A 672 30.49 21.42 -1.11
N SER A 673 30.31 22.71 -0.84
CA SER A 673 30.80 23.34 0.40
C SER A 673 30.15 22.75 1.66
N PHE A 674 28.91 22.25 1.58
CA PHE A 674 28.21 21.65 2.71
C PHE A 674 28.73 20.26 3.10
N LEU A 675 29.59 19.63 2.28
CA LEU A 675 30.31 18.41 2.66
C LEU A 675 31.65 18.70 3.36
N GLN A 676 32.14 19.93 3.29
CA GLN A 676 33.42 20.31 3.89
C GLN A 676 33.29 20.44 5.41
N PHE A 677 34.35 20.08 6.13
CA PHE A 677 34.46 20.23 7.57
C PHE A 677 35.38 21.38 7.94
N GLN A 678 34.98 22.16 8.94
CA GLN A 678 35.79 23.27 9.45
C GLN A 678 36.64 22.77 10.62
N ASN A 679 37.95 22.97 10.56
CA ASN A 679 38.85 22.71 11.68
C ASN A 679 39.89 23.84 11.77
N LYS A 680 40.05 24.44 12.95
CA LYS A 680 40.98 25.57 13.19
C LYS A 680 40.88 26.75 12.18
N GLY A 681 39.69 26.97 11.62
CA GLY A 681 39.45 28.06 10.65
C GLY A 681 39.75 27.70 9.19
N GLU A 682 40.12 26.46 8.90
CA GLU A 682 40.33 25.95 7.55
C GLU A 682 39.24 24.94 7.17
N ALA A 683 38.89 24.91 5.89
CA ALA A 683 37.92 23.99 5.32
C ALA A 683 38.62 22.75 4.74
N TYR A 684 38.25 21.58 5.23
CA TYR A 684 38.79 20.29 4.81
C TYR A 684 37.74 19.52 4.01
N ARG A 685 38.14 19.00 2.85
CA ARG A 685 37.32 18.11 2.03
C ARG A 685 37.38 16.69 2.58
N ILE A 686 36.35 15.90 2.30
CA ILE A 686 36.38 14.46 2.56
C ILE A 686 37.43 13.85 1.64
N PRO A 687 38.45 13.16 2.17
CA PRO A 687 39.47 12.56 1.34
C PRO A 687 38.89 11.40 0.54
N THR A 688 39.11 11.41 -0.77
CA THR A 688 38.89 10.25 -1.65
C THR A 688 40.18 9.46 -1.76
N ASN A 689 40.10 8.17 -2.04
CA ASN A 689 41.30 7.39 -2.33
C ASN A 689 41.92 7.90 -3.64
N ASP A 690 43.18 8.36 -3.63
CA ASP A 690 43.84 9.15 -4.70
C ASP A 690 43.92 8.48 -6.10
N THR A 691 43.46 7.24 -6.24
CA THR A 691 43.62 6.44 -7.47
C THR A 691 42.34 6.23 -8.28
N ARG A 692 41.14 6.44 -7.72
CA ARG A 692 39.84 6.30 -8.42
C ARG A 692 38.74 7.16 -7.78
N SER A 693 37.83 7.69 -8.59
CA SER A 693 36.57 8.24 -8.08
C SER A 693 35.79 7.14 -7.34
N PRO A 694 35.17 7.43 -6.19
CA PRO A 694 34.42 6.43 -5.44
C PRO A 694 33.22 5.94 -6.27
N PRO A 695 32.97 4.61 -6.32
CA PRO A 695 31.82 4.09 -7.04
C PRO A 695 30.49 4.57 -6.43
N SER A 696 29.54 4.89 -7.29
CA SER A 696 28.11 5.02 -6.98
C SER A 696 27.46 3.65 -7.03
N VAL A 697 26.95 3.23 -5.87
CA VAL A 697 26.32 1.93 -5.64
C VAL A 697 24.87 2.16 -5.26
N PHE A 698 23.95 1.42 -5.88
CA PHE A 698 22.55 1.39 -5.44
C PHE A 698 22.34 0.22 -4.48
N TYR A 699 21.71 0.45 -3.34
CA TYR A 699 21.29 -0.61 -2.41
C TYR A 699 19.81 -0.46 -2.07
N GLY A 700 19.01 -1.41 -2.53
CA GLY A 700 17.57 -1.47 -2.28
C GLY A 700 17.19 -2.66 -1.42
N ASN A 701 16.39 -2.43 -0.38
CA ASN A 701 15.86 -3.50 0.48
C ASN A 701 14.34 -3.64 0.33
N SER A 702 13.83 -4.88 0.32
CA SER A 702 12.39 -5.18 0.22
C SER A 702 11.79 -4.57 -1.07
N GLN A 703 10.77 -3.72 -0.99
CA GLN A 703 10.29 -2.93 -2.14
C GLN A 703 11.41 -2.15 -2.83
N GLY A 704 12.39 -1.63 -2.09
CA GLY A 704 13.56 -0.98 -2.68
C GLY A 704 14.37 -1.92 -3.56
N GLY A 705 14.37 -3.23 -3.26
CA GLY A 705 14.93 -4.27 -4.12
C GLY A 705 14.03 -4.64 -5.31
N ILE A 706 12.70 -4.65 -5.14
CA ILE A 706 11.73 -4.90 -6.23
C ILE A 706 11.77 -3.77 -7.27
N LEU A 707 11.52 -2.52 -6.84
CA LEU A 707 11.60 -1.36 -7.72
C LEU A 707 13.05 -1.12 -8.18
N GLY A 708 14.02 -1.42 -7.32
CA GLY A 708 15.44 -1.35 -7.61
C GLY A 708 15.86 -2.25 -8.77
N ALA A 709 15.29 -3.45 -8.89
CA ALA A 709 15.57 -4.35 -10.01
C ALA A 709 15.16 -3.72 -11.35
N ALA A 710 13.95 -3.18 -11.45
CA ALA A 710 13.51 -2.46 -12.65
C ALA A 710 14.36 -1.20 -12.90
N TYR A 711 14.57 -0.41 -11.85
CA TYR A 711 15.29 0.87 -11.92
C TYR A 711 16.73 0.70 -12.40
N THR A 712 17.46 -0.26 -11.84
CA THR A 712 18.87 -0.51 -12.18
C THR A 712 19.03 -1.06 -13.59
N ALA A 713 18.11 -1.92 -14.05
CA ALA A 713 18.08 -2.37 -15.44
C ALA A 713 17.77 -1.22 -16.40
N LEU A 714 16.71 -0.45 -16.14
CA LEU A 714 16.35 0.71 -16.97
C LEU A 714 17.47 1.74 -17.05
N LEU A 715 18.19 1.98 -15.94
CA LEU A 715 19.24 2.98 -15.88
C LEU A 715 20.61 2.48 -16.38
N GLY A 716 20.81 1.17 -16.50
CA GLY A 716 22.10 0.58 -16.86
C GLY A 716 22.79 1.22 -18.09
N PRO A 717 22.07 1.54 -19.19
CA PRO A 717 22.67 2.22 -20.34
C PRO A 717 23.37 3.57 -20.04
N SER A 718 23.00 4.24 -18.95
CA SER A 718 23.61 5.51 -18.53
C SER A 718 24.95 5.35 -17.79
N ARG A 719 25.23 4.15 -17.26
CA ARG A 719 26.35 3.86 -16.35
C ARG A 719 26.51 4.89 -15.21
N LEU A 720 25.39 5.40 -14.70
CA LEU A 720 25.37 6.22 -13.48
C LEU A 720 25.53 5.37 -12.22
N ILE A 721 24.97 4.17 -12.23
CA ILE A 721 25.15 3.15 -11.18
C ILE A 721 26.22 2.18 -11.66
N GLN A 722 27.26 1.96 -10.87
CA GLN A 722 28.28 0.97 -11.22
C GLN A 722 28.01 -0.41 -10.63
N ARG A 723 27.29 -0.49 -9.51
CA ARG A 723 26.95 -1.75 -8.83
C ARG A 723 25.60 -1.63 -8.14
N ALA A 724 24.84 -2.73 -8.09
CA ALA A 724 23.55 -2.78 -7.41
C ALA A 724 23.50 -3.93 -6.41
N ILE A 725 22.96 -3.68 -5.22
CA ILE A 725 22.66 -4.69 -4.22
C ILE A 725 21.16 -4.69 -4.00
N LEU A 726 20.54 -5.86 -4.13
CA LEU A 726 19.10 -6.07 -3.96
C LEU A 726 18.89 -7.03 -2.80
N GLY A 727 18.55 -6.49 -1.63
CA GLY A 727 18.32 -7.26 -0.41
C GLY A 727 16.84 -7.59 -0.21
N THR A 728 16.53 -8.85 0.10
CA THR A 728 15.16 -9.40 0.12
C THR A 728 14.30 -8.98 -1.09
N PRO A 729 14.79 -9.08 -2.34
CA PRO A 729 14.05 -8.60 -3.49
C PRO A 729 13.04 -9.63 -3.99
N GLY A 730 12.18 -9.23 -4.91
CA GLY A 730 11.25 -10.10 -5.60
C GLY A 730 10.84 -9.49 -6.94
N ILE A 731 10.09 -10.26 -7.72
CA ILE A 731 9.51 -9.82 -8.99
C ILE A 731 8.01 -10.10 -8.97
N SER A 732 7.24 -9.23 -9.63
CA SER A 732 5.77 -9.17 -9.62
C SER A 732 5.17 -8.90 -8.25
N PHE A 733 4.47 -7.76 -8.09
CA PHE A 733 3.78 -7.45 -6.84
C PHE A 733 2.75 -8.53 -6.47
N PRO A 734 1.93 -9.08 -7.39
CA PRO A 734 1.03 -10.18 -7.09
C PRO A 734 1.74 -11.41 -6.56
N LEU A 735 2.85 -11.84 -7.16
CA LEU A 735 3.58 -13.03 -6.70
C LEU A 735 4.10 -12.82 -5.27
N VAL A 736 4.62 -11.62 -4.96
CA VAL A 736 5.02 -11.24 -3.61
C VAL A 736 3.83 -11.24 -2.66
N LEU A 737 2.80 -10.44 -2.95
CA LEU A 737 1.66 -10.18 -2.08
C LEU A 737 0.87 -11.47 -1.81
N TYR A 738 0.70 -12.34 -2.80
CA TYR A 738 -0.10 -13.54 -2.66
C TYR A 738 0.44 -14.53 -1.64
N ASN A 739 1.76 -14.55 -1.50
CA ASN A 739 2.48 -15.46 -0.62
C ASN A 739 2.94 -14.72 0.67
N SER A 740 2.67 -13.41 0.80
CA SER A 740 3.17 -12.57 1.89
C SER A 740 2.23 -12.54 3.10
N ARG A 741 2.79 -12.70 4.31
CA ARG A 741 2.09 -12.45 5.58
C ARG A 741 1.64 -11.00 5.70
N SER A 742 2.42 -10.05 5.18
CA SER A 742 2.09 -8.62 5.23
C SER A 742 0.82 -8.32 4.44
N PHE A 743 0.56 -9.08 3.38
CA PHE A 743 -0.64 -8.93 2.57
C PHE A 743 -1.94 -9.21 3.31
N ARG A 744 -1.95 -10.01 4.39
CA ARG A 744 -3.17 -10.30 5.16
C ARG A 744 -3.91 -9.05 5.67
N LYS A 745 -3.18 -7.96 5.95
CA LYS A 745 -3.80 -6.70 6.36
C LYS A 745 -4.40 -5.97 5.16
N TYR A 746 -3.71 -5.99 4.02
CA TYR A 746 -4.18 -5.39 2.78
C TYR A 746 -5.36 -6.16 2.18
N ASP A 747 -5.34 -7.49 2.26
CA ASP A 747 -6.46 -8.37 1.90
C ASP A 747 -7.74 -7.97 2.63
N LYS A 748 -7.68 -7.78 3.96
CA LYS A 748 -8.81 -7.28 4.75
C LYS A 748 -9.29 -5.88 4.33
N LEU A 749 -8.39 -5.01 3.88
CA LEU A 749 -8.74 -3.69 3.37
C LEU A 749 -9.40 -3.79 2.00
N MET A 750 -8.87 -4.62 1.09
CA MET A 750 -9.45 -4.87 -0.22
C MET A 750 -10.80 -5.56 -0.12
N LEU A 751 -11.01 -6.44 0.87
CA LEU A 751 -12.30 -7.05 1.19
C LEU A 751 -13.33 -6.08 1.79
N LEU A 752 -12.95 -4.84 2.13
CA LEU A 752 -13.94 -3.79 2.31
C LEU A 752 -14.59 -3.46 0.97
N ASN A 753 -13.83 -3.55 -0.13
CA ASN A 753 -14.26 -3.15 -1.46
C ASN A 753 -14.74 -4.31 -2.34
N PHE A 754 -14.22 -5.53 -2.17
CA PHE A 754 -14.56 -6.70 -2.98
C PHE A 754 -15.39 -7.73 -2.19
N PHE A 755 -16.13 -8.58 -2.90
CA PHE A 755 -17.02 -9.56 -2.27
C PHE A 755 -16.30 -10.79 -1.74
N ASN A 756 -15.22 -11.23 -2.40
CA ASN A 756 -14.47 -12.43 -2.06
C ASN A 756 -12.98 -12.30 -2.45
N ASN A 757 -12.17 -13.29 -2.06
CA ASN A 757 -10.73 -13.28 -2.26
C ASN A 757 -10.34 -13.55 -3.72
N ARG A 758 -11.14 -14.31 -4.48
CA ARG A 758 -10.96 -14.45 -5.94
C ARG A 758 -10.94 -13.09 -6.66
N GLN A 759 -11.87 -12.19 -6.33
CA GLN A 759 -11.91 -10.84 -6.90
C GLN A 759 -10.67 -10.01 -6.52
N VAL A 760 -10.18 -10.18 -5.28
CA VAL A 760 -8.92 -9.56 -4.84
C VAL A 760 -7.73 -10.08 -5.66
N ARG A 761 -7.69 -11.38 -6.00
CA ARG A 761 -6.65 -11.94 -6.89
C ARG A 761 -6.71 -11.31 -8.28
N ILE A 762 -7.88 -11.31 -8.91
CA ILE A 762 -8.08 -10.71 -10.24
C ILE A 762 -7.59 -9.26 -10.23
N MET A 763 -8.00 -8.48 -9.22
CA MET A 763 -7.63 -7.07 -9.14
C MET A 763 -6.11 -6.87 -8.98
N LEU A 764 -5.44 -7.71 -8.18
CA LEU A 764 -3.99 -7.63 -8.06
C LEU A 764 -3.26 -7.97 -9.36
N SER A 765 -3.78 -8.93 -10.14
CA SER A 765 -3.19 -9.26 -11.45
C SER A 765 -3.33 -8.10 -12.45
N VAL A 766 -4.47 -7.43 -12.45
CA VAL A 766 -4.70 -6.20 -13.25
C VAL A 766 -3.84 -5.03 -12.76
N LEU A 767 -3.59 -4.93 -11.45
CA LEU A 767 -2.70 -3.92 -10.89
C LEU A 767 -1.26 -4.09 -11.36
N GLU A 768 -0.74 -5.31 -11.45
CA GLU A 768 0.59 -5.55 -12.03
C GLU A 768 0.63 -5.20 -13.52
N LEU A 769 -0.41 -5.57 -14.28
CA LEU A 769 -0.54 -5.15 -15.69
C LEU A 769 -0.46 -3.63 -15.83
N ALA A 770 -1.10 -2.89 -14.92
CA ALA A 770 -1.00 -1.45 -14.89
C ALA A 770 0.43 -0.97 -14.56
N TRP A 771 1.18 -1.69 -13.72
CA TRP A 771 2.50 -1.29 -13.24
C TRP A 771 3.68 -1.87 -14.03
N ASP A 772 3.45 -2.68 -15.06
CA ASP A 772 4.49 -3.34 -15.84
C ASP A 772 5.56 -2.37 -16.36
N ALA A 773 5.19 -1.16 -16.76
CA ALA A 773 6.12 -0.17 -17.27
C ALA A 773 7.17 0.30 -16.24
N VAL A 774 6.99 -0.01 -14.95
CA VAL A 774 7.94 0.26 -13.86
C VAL A 774 8.31 -0.98 -13.05
N SER A 775 7.81 -2.15 -13.46
CA SER A 775 7.98 -3.41 -12.75
C SER A 775 9.10 -4.26 -13.36
N PRO A 776 9.90 -4.97 -12.54
CA PRO A 776 10.86 -5.93 -13.07
C PRO A 776 10.20 -7.03 -13.92
N SER A 777 8.89 -7.28 -13.74
CA SER A 777 8.11 -8.27 -14.50
C SER A 777 8.15 -8.08 -16.01
N ASN A 778 8.18 -6.82 -16.48
CA ASN A 778 8.24 -6.49 -17.91
C ASN A 778 9.60 -5.93 -18.32
N VAL A 779 10.27 -5.15 -17.46
CA VAL A 779 11.61 -4.61 -17.75
C VAL A 779 12.64 -5.74 -17.99
N LEU A 780 12.52 -6.85 -17.27
CA LEU A 780 13.41 -8.01 -17.41
C LEU A 780 12.79 -9.13 -18.25
N ALA A 781 11.71 -8.85 -18.99
CA ALA A 781 11.07 -9.83 -19.86
C ALA A 781 11.84 -10.00 -21.17
N PRO A 782 12.14 -11.24 -21.60
CA PRO A 782 12.94 -11.46 -22.80
C PRO A 782 12.18 -11.07 -24.10
N PRO A 783 12.90 -10.70 -25.18
CA PRO A 783 14.33 -10.43 -25.22
C PRO A 783 14.67 -9.18 -24.41
N ILE A 784 15.68 -9.26 -23.55
CA ILE A 784 16.08 -8.12 -22.71
C ILE A 784 16.95 -7.18 -23.56
N VAL A 785 16.60 -5.91 -23.59
CA VAL A 785 17.27 -4.89 -24.42
C VAL A 785 18.27 -4.07 -23.60
N GLU A 786 17.95 -3.85 -22.32
CA GLU A 786 18.75 -3.07 -21.40
C GLU A 786 19.92 -3.90 -20.82
N GLU A 787 21.13 -3.34 -20.87
CA GLU A 787 22.24 -3.79 -20.02
C GLU A 787 22.00 -3.32 -18.58
N TRP A 788 22.44 -4.09 -17.58
CA TRP A 788 22.36 -3.72 -16.15
C TRP A 788 23.76 -3.77 -15.51
N PRO A 789 24.04 -2.95 -14.47
CA PRO A 789 25.30 -3.04 -13.74
C PRO A 789 25.41 -4.40 -13.04
N PRO A 790 26.61 -4.85 -12.62
CA PRO A 790 26.75 -6.00 -11.73
C PRO A 790 25.76 -5.94 -10.55
N ILE A 791 25.01 -7.03 -10.33
CA ILE A 791 23.98 -7.13 -9.29
C ILE A 791 24.31 -8.23 -8.28
N LEU A 792 24.25 -7.88 -6.99
CA LEU A 792 24.25 -8.84 -5.89
C LEU A 792 22.83 -8.96 -5.29
N LEU A 793 22.25 -10.16 -5.32
CA LEU A 793 20.95 -10.47 -4.71
C LEU A 793 21.14 -11.26 -3.42
N GLN A 794 20.41 -10.88 -2.37
CA GLN A 794 20.45 -11.56 -1.07
C GLN A 794 19.04 -11.88 -0.58
N SER A 795 18.76 -13.12 -0.19
CA SER A 795 17.45 -13.51 0.38
C SER A 795 17.55 -14.47 1.56
N GLY A 796 16.52 -14.48 2.40
CA GLY A 796 16.41 -15.40 3.52
C GLY A 796 15.36 -16.47 3.26
N LEU A 797 15.73 -17.74 3.39
CA LEU A 797 14.80 -18.86 3.23
C LEU A 797 13.75 -18.85 4.33
N GLY A 798 12.48 -18.81 3.93
CA GLY A 798 11.35 -18.70 4.86
C GLY A 798 10.98 -17.27 5.23
N ASP A 799 11.48 -16.25 4.52
CA ASP A 799 11.02 -14.87 4.64
C ASP A 799 9.49 -14.79 4.46
N PRO A 800 8.73 -14.37 5.49
CA PRO A 800 7.28 -14.34 5.45
C PRO A 800 6.74 -13.05 4.80
N VAL A 801 7.58 -12.07 4.49
CA VAL A 801 7.21 -10.78 3.91
C VAL A 801 7.46 -10.78 2.41
N ILE A 802 8.66 -11.18 1.97
CA ILE A 802 9.02 -11.37 0.56
C ILE A 802 9.39 -12.84 0.37
N PRO A 803 8.42 -13.69 -0.03
CA PRO A 803 8.65 -15.11 -0.17
C PRO A 803 9.68 -15.40 -1.26
N THR A 804 10.60 -16.34 -0.98
CA THR A 804 11.73 -16.63 -1.86
C THR A 804 11.32 -17.07 -3.27
N ILE A 805 10.11 -17.59 -3.47
CA ILE A 805 9.60 -17.90 -4.82
C ILE A 805 9.55 -16.66 -5.73
N ALA A 806 9.25 -15.49 -5.16
CA ALA A 806 9.31 -14.22 -5.88
C ALA A 806 10.77 -13.80 -6.13
N THR A 807 11.70 -14.07 -5.20
CA THR A 807 13.13 -13.84 -5.44
C THR A 807 13.67 -14.75 -6.54
N GLU A 808 13.35 -16.04 -6.52
CA GLU A 808 13.79 -17.04 -7.49
C GLU A 808 13.34 -16.69 -8.91
N ALA A 809 12.12 -16.20 -9.08
CA ALA A 809 11.66 -15.70 -10.37
C ALA A 809 12.48 -14.50 -10.85
N LEU A 810 12.91 -13.61 -9.94
CA LEU A 810 13.78 -12.47 -10.29
C LEU A 810 15.19 -12.94 -10.66
N VAL A 811 15.73 -13.91 -9.91
CA VAL A 811 17.03 -14.54 -10.18
C VAL A 811 17.04 -15.13 -11.59
N ARG A 812 15.98 -15.85 -11.99
CA ARG A 812 15.85 -16.37 -13.37
C ARG A 812 15.69 -15.26 -14.40
N ALA A 813 14.93 -14.20 -14.10
CA ALA A 813 14.78 -13.05 -14.99
C ALA A 813 16.12 -12.34 -15.28
N LEU A 814 16.99 -12.24 -14.28
CA LEU A 814 18.34 -11.69 -14.41
C LEU A 814 19.37 -12.69 -14.95
N ASN A 815 18.96 -13.95 -15.20
CA ASN A 815 19.89 -15.05 -15.49
C ASN A 815 21.04 -15.13 -14.47
N ALA A 816 20.72 -14.88 -13.20
CA ALA A 816 21.68 -14.82 -12.12
C ALA A 816 22.19 -16.23 -11.75
N SER A 817 23.45 -16.29 -11.33
CA SER A 817 24.06 -17.52 -10.79
C SER A 817 24.04 -17.50 -9.26
N THR A 818 24.29 -18.63 -8.63
CA THR A 818 24.42 -18.74 -7.17
C THR A 818 25.79 -19.26 -6.76
N VAL A 819 26.18 -19.00 -5.52
CA VAL A 819 27.48 -19.37 -4.96
C VAL A 819 27.56 -20.88 -4.62
N PRO A 820 28.75 -21.50 -4.60
CA PRO A 820 28.89 -22.94 -4.39
C PRO A 820 28.32 -23.47 -3.08
N HIS A 821 28.52 -22.74 -1.97
CA HIS A 821 28.04 -23.13 -0.64
C HIS A 821 26.67 -22.53 -0.30
N ASN A 822 25.90 -22.09 -1.30
CA ASN A 822 24.52 -21.66 -1.08
C ASN A 822 23.71 -22.81 -0.43
N PRO A 823 22.85 -22.55 0.59
CA PRO A 823 22.19 -23.61 1.39
C PRO A 823 21.38 -24.63 0.58
N ARG A 824 20.87 -24.25 -0.60
CA ARG A 824 20.17 -25.15 -1.52
C ARG A 824 21.05 -25.54 -2.70
N SER A 825 21.27 -26.84 -2.86
CA SER A 825 22.05 -27.43 -3.97
C SER A 825 21.44 -27.17 -5.33
N ASP A 826 20.15 -27.39 -5.45
CA ASP A 826 19.46 -27.47 -6.75
C ASP A 826 18.26 -26.53 -6.73
N VAL A 827 18.45 -25.31 -7.24
CA VAL A 827 17.34 -24.37 -7.49
C VAL A 827 17.05 -24.36 -8.98
N PHE A 828 15.80 -24.64 -9.34
CA PHE A 828 15.38 -24.76 -10.74
C PHE A 828 15.78 -23.53 -11.56
N GLY A 829 16.51 -23.78 -12.66
CA GLY A 829 16.93 -22.76 -13.62
C GLY A 829 18.07 -21.85 -13.14
N VAL A 830 18.71 -22.13 -12.01
CA VAL A 830 19.81 -21.30 -11.44
C VAL A 830 21.12 -22.07 -11.47
N LYS A 831 22.15 -21.46 -12.07
CA LYS A 831 23.48 -22.09 -12.19
C LYS A 831 24.33 -21.81 -10.96
N ARG A 832 25.18 -22.76 -10.57
CA ARG A 832 26.23 -22.55 -9.56
C ARG A 832 27.53 -22.12 -10.21
N VAL A 833 28.12 -21.05 -9.71
CA VAL A 833 29.43 -20.56 -10.16
C VAL A 833 30.31 -20.28 -8.95
N PRO A 834 31.62 -20.62 -8.99
CA PRO A 834 32.58 -20.18 -7.98
C PRO A 834 32.67 -18.65 -7.88
N ALA A 835 33.38 -18.17 -6.86
CA ALA A 835 33.73 -16.76 -6.76
C ALA A 835 34.32 -16.27 -8.09
N GLU A 836 33.76 -15.18 -8.62
CA GLU A 836 34.02 -14.73 -9.99
C GLU A 836 34.37 -13.25 -10.04
N ARG A 837 35.25 -12.90 -10.98
CA ARG A 837 35.51 -11.51 -11.35
C ARG A 837 34.44 -11.06 -12.33
N PHE A 838 33.76 -9.97 -12.02
CA PHE A 838 32.83 -9.34 -12.94
C PHE A 838 33.56 -8.21 -13.67
N LEU A 839 33.98 -8.48 -14.91
CA LEU A 839 34.64 -7.48 -15.75
C LEU A 839 33.66 -6.81 -16.72
N ASN A 840 32.44 -7.34 -16.84
CA ASN A 840 31.42 -6.90 -17.78
C ASN A 840 30.10 -6.55 -17.08
N ASP A 841 29.32 -5.69 -17.73
CA ASP A 841 27.91 -5.45 -17.39
C ASP A 841 27.09 -6.76 -17.56
N SER A 842 25.91 -6.82 -16.92
CA SER A 842 24.98 -7.95 -16.93
C SER A 842 25.39 -9.22 -16.15
N VAL A 843 26.31 -9.10 -15.19
CA VAL A 843 26.56 -10.16 -14.20
C VAL A 843 25.60 -10.02 -13.01
N ALA A 844 24.97 -11.11 -12.59
CA ALA A 844 24.14 -11.14 -11.38
C ALA A 844 24.42 -12.41 -10.56
N VAL A 845 24.64 -12.26 -9.27
CA VAL A 845 24.86 -13.37 -8.33
C VAL A 845 23.88 -13.30 -7.18
N TRP A 846 23.40 -14.46 -6.76
CA TRP A 846 22.42 -14.61 -5.71
C TRP A 846 22.93 -15.50 -4.58
N THR A 847 22.72 -15.04 -3.35
CA THR A 847 23.08 -15.75 -2.12
C THR A 847 21.89 -15.84 -1.18
N GLU A 848 21.69 -17.02 -0.61
CA GLU A 848 20.64 -17.30 0.36
C GLU A 848 21.21 -17.58 1.75
N VAL A 849 20.41 -17.28 2.77
CA VAL A 849 20.68 -17.70 4.15
C VAL A 849 19.52 -18.56 4.65
N LEU A 850 19.84 -19.71 5.26
CA LEU A 850 18.84 -20.63 5.82
C LEU A 850 18.73 -20.47 7.33
N PHE A 851 17.59 -19.97 7.80
CA PHE A 851 17.21 -19.96 9.22
C PHE A 851 16.41 -21.22 9.54
N LYS A 852 17.05 -22.23 10.15
CA LYS A 852 16.52 -23.61 10.25
C LYS A 852 15.17 -23.69 10.96
N ASP A 853 15.02 -23.02 12.09
CA ASP A 853 13.80 -23.08 12.89
C ASP A 853 12.63 -22.36 12.20
N GLU A 854 12.89 -21.19 11.64
CA GLU A 854 11.89 -20.38 10.95
C GLU A 854 11.46 -20.99 9.63
N TYR A 855 12.39 -21.52 8.84
CA TYR A 855 12.09 -22.21 7.59
C TYR A 855 11.22 -23.46 7.81
N ARG A 856 11.52 -24.25 8.85
CA ARG A 856 10.68 -25.41 9.24
C ARG A 856 9.26 -24.99 9.65
N SER A 857 9.11 -23.82 10.26
CA SER A 857 7.83 -23.27 10.69
C SER A 857 7.08 -22.48 9.60
N ALA A 858 7.74 -22.21 8.46
CA ALA A 858 7.16 -21.47 7.36
C ALA A 858 6.02 -22.25 6.74
N SER A 859 4.91 -21.57 6.47
CA SER A 859 3.75 -22.22 5.86
C SER A 859 3.99 -22.61 4.42
N ARG A 860 3.63 -23.85 4.09
CA ARG A 860 3.54 -24.33 2.71
C ARG A 860 2.17 -24.02 2.10
N ASN A 861 2.09 -23.90 0.77
CA ASN A 861 0.84 -23.80 -0.01
C ASN A 861 -0.09 -22.61 0.33
N ASN A 862 0.46 -21.43 0.66
CA ASN A 862 -0.33 -20.28 1.13
C ASN A 862 -1.21 -20.56 2.37
N LYS A 863 -1.04 -21.72 3.03
CA LYS A 863 -1.73 -22.06 4.27
C LYS A 863 -1.20 -21.14 5.39
N VAL A 864 -1.98 -20.94 6.44
CA VAL A 864 -1.64 -19.96 7.47
C VAL A 864 -0.51 -20.49 8.36
N ALA A 865 0.69 -19.88 8.33
CA ALA A 865 1.68 -20.11 9.39
C ALA A 865 1.08 -19.69 10.74
N SER A 866 1.27 -20.50 11.77
CA SER A 866 0.75 -20.22 13.12
C SER A 866 1.18 -18.82 13.57
N PRO A 867 0.27 -18.00 14.13
CA PRO A 867 0.58 -16.64 14.59
C PRO A 867 1.61 -16.58 15.73
N ASP A 868 1.98 -17.71 16.33
CA ASP A 868 2.64 -17.78 17.65
C ASP A 868 4.17 -17.54 17.66
N LYS A 869 4.85 -17.48 16.51
CA LYS A 869 6.26 -17.03 16.43
C LYS A 869 6.43 -15.86 15.45
N ALA A 870 7.08 -14.80 15.92
CA ALA A 870 7.52 -13.70 15.06
C ALA A 870 8.70 -14.16 14.21
N ASN A 871 8.45 -14.55 12.96
CA ASN A 871 9.49 -14.74 11.96
C ASN A 871 9.95 -13.35 11.48
N LEU A 872 11.20 -13.01 11.77
CA LEU A 872 11.83 -11.70 11.53
C LEU A 872 12.89 -11.75 10.43
N ILE A 873 12.97 -12.83 9.64
CA ILE A 873 13.99 -13.02 8.58
C ILE A 873 14.09 -11.77 7.69
N HIS A 874 12.95 -11.23 7.28
CA HIS A 874 12.88 -10.06 6.42
C HIS A 874 13.68 -8.85 6.93
N GLN A 875 13.62 -8.60 8.24
CA GLN A 875 14.34 -7.49 8.86
C GLN A 875 15.76 -7.88 9.22
N CYS A 876 15.99 -9.13 9.62
CA CYS A 876 17.26 -9.59 10.16
C CYS A 876 18.30 -9.94 9.09
N LEU A 877 17.89 -10.26 7.86
CA LEU A 877 18.81 -10.66 6.79
C LEU A 877 19.89 -9.60 6.52
N ARG A 878 19.50 -8.32 6.51
CA ARG A 878 20.43 -7.19 6.29
C ARG A 878 21.45 -6.99 7.42
N GLN A 879 21.33 -7.73 8.52
CA GLN A 879 22.23 -7.73 9.67
C GLN A 879 23.09 -9.01 9.75
N ASP A 880 22.94 -9.95 8.80
CA ASP A 880 23.75 -11.15 8.76
C ASP A 880 25.18 -10.81 8.36
N CYS A 881 26.15 -11.23 9.18
CA CYS A 881 27.54 -10.83 8.99
C CYS A 881 28.17 -11.38 7.71
N ALA A 882 27.78 -12.58 7.28
CA ALA A 882 28.31 -13.16 6.04
C ALA A 882 27.83 -12.35 4.82
N LEU A 883 26.54 -12.00 4.81
CA LEU A 883 25.96 -11.16 3.75
C LEU A 883 26.51 -9.74 3.74
N ILE A 884 26.75 -9.16 4.91
CA ILE A 884 27.40 -7.85 5.03
C ILE A 884 28.82 -7.90 4.51
N ALA A 885 29.60 -8.91 4.90
CA ALA A 885 30.96 -9.07 4.42
C ALA A 885 30.98 -9.19 2.89
N GLN A 886 30.07 -10.01 2.31
CA GLN A 886 29.92 -10.15 0.86
C GLN A 886 29.62 -8.81 0.19
N MET A 887 28.66 -8.06 0.74
CA MET A 887 28.27 -6.76 0.24
C MET A 887 29.44 -5.77 0.30
N THR A 888 30.22 -5.77 1.38
CA THR A 888 31.36 -4.85 1.53
C THR A 888 32.49 -5.19 0.56
N GLU A 889 32.77 -6.48 0.33
CA GLU A 889 33.75 -6.91 -0.66
C GLU A 889 33.29 -6.55 -2.08
N PHE A 890 32.02 -6.82 -2.40
CA PHE A 890 31.39 -6.45 -3.67
C PHE A 890 31.41 -4.95 -3.94
N ILE A 891 31.40 -4.08 -2.91
CA ILE A 891 31.52 -2.62 -3.07
C ILE A 891 32.98 -2.17 -3.26
N LYS A 892 33.95 -2.92 -2.73
CA LYS A 892 35.37 -2.55 -2.78
C LYS A 892 36.10 -3.07 -4.01
N SER A 893 35.75 -4.28 -4.46
CA SER A 893 36.48 -4.99 -5.51
C SER A 893 35.58 -5.36 -6.68
N ASP A 894 36.17 -5.83 -7.78
CA ASP A 894 35.44 -6.34 -8.94
C ASP A 894 35.20 -7.87 -8.81
N THR A 895 35.03 -8.35 -7.57
CA THR A 895 34.81 -9.77 -7.27
C THR A 895 33.53 -10.00 -6.48
N ILE A 896 32.83 -11.09 -6.80
CA ILE A 896 31.75 -11.62 -5.97
C ILE A 896 32.30 -12.86 -5.29
N VAL A 897 32.28 -12.84 -3.97
CA VAL A 897 32.78 -13.91 -3.10
C VAL A 897 31.63 -14.81 -2.64
N ASP A 898 31.99 -16.03 -2.23
CA ASP A 898 31.08 -16.96 -1.57
C ASP A 898 31.14 -16.72 -0.05
N PRO A 899 30.14 -16.03 0.55
CA PRO A 899 30.16 -15.77 1.99
C PRO A 899 29.72 -16.98 2.81
N CYS A 900 29.28 -18.06 2.15
CA CYS A 900 28.82 -19.28 2.80
C CYS A 900 29.94 -20.32 2.94
N GLU A 901 31.15 -20.01 2.45
CA GLU A 901 32.31 -20.87 2.61
C GLU A 901 32.60 -21.10 4.11
N GLY A 902 32.56 -22.36 4.54
CA GLY A 902 32.85 -22.78 5.91
C GLY A 902 31.64 -23.06 6.80
N ASP A 903 30.45 -22.48 6.51
CA ASP A 903 29.24 -22.69 7.32
C ASP A 903 27.94 -22.93 6.53
N ASP A 904 28.02 -22.96 5.20
CA ASP A 904 26.91 -23.15 4.25
C ASP A 904 25.76 -22.14 4.45
N CYS A 905 26.05 -20.94 4.99
CA CYS A 905 25.07 -19.92 5.36
C CYS A 905 23.90 -20.45 6.20
N LEU A 906 24.20 -21.40 7.09
CA LEU A 906 23.22 -22.01 7.99
C LEU A 906 23.15 -21.25 9.32
N ARG A 907 21.95 -20.82 9.70
CA ARG A 907 21.66 -20.21 11.01
C ARG A 907 20.71 -21.11 11.79
N SER A 908 21.00 -21.35 13.06
CA SER A 908 20.12 -22.15 13.93
C SER A 908 18.80 -21.43 14.20
N GLU A 909 18.87 -20.13 14.49
CA GLU A 909 17.74 -19.24 14.77
C GLU A 909 18.06 -17.82 14.31
N ILE A 910 17.04 -16.95 14.27
CA ILE A 910 17.24 -15.53 14.03
C ILE A 910 18.01 -14.87 15.18
N SER A 911 19.08 -14.16 14.83
CA SER A 911 19.81 -13.26 15.72
C SER A 911 19.96 -11.90 15.05
N CYS A 912 19.11 -10.94 15.40
CA CYS A 912 19.29 -9.55 14.95
C CYS A 912 18.76 -8.53 15.97
N TYR A 913 19.26 -7.30 15.87
CA TYR A 913 18.88 -6.20 16.73
C TYR A 913 17.73 -5.39 16.12
N ILE A 914 16.64 -5.21 16.90
CA ILE A 914 15.49 -4.38 16.52
C ILE A 914 15.26 -3.31 17.58
N PRO A 915 15.43 -2.01 17.26
CA PRO A 915 15.14 -0.92 18.18
C PRO A 915 13.69 -0.99 18.70
N GLY A 916 13.51 -0.97 20.02
CA GLY A 916 12.19 -0.97 20.67
C GLY A 916 11.63 -2.35 21.03
N LEU A 917 12.24 -3.45 20.57
CA LEU A 917 11.93 -4.81 21.03
C LEU A 917 12.90 -5.21 22.16
N ILE A 918 12.76 -4.58 23.32
CA ILE A 918 13.67 -4.83 24.46
C ILE A 918 13.32 -6.20 25.09
N ARG A 919 14.28 -7.14 25.05
CA ARG A 919 14.45 -8.12 26.12
C ARG A 919 15.72 -7.95 26.95
N SER A 920 16.70 -7.13 26.55
CA SER A 920 17.69 -6.61 27.49
C SER A 920 18.33 -5.30 27.01
N LEU A 921 18.55 -4.39 27.95
CA LEU A 921 19.23 -3.10 27.77
C LEU A 921 20.77 -3.22 27.80
N THR A 922 21.32 -4.43 27.70
CA THR A 922 22.76 -4.68 27.95
C THR A 922 23.64 -4.86 26.71
N LYS A 923 23.10 -4.85 25.48
CA LYS A 923 23.88 -5.08 24.24
C LYS A 923 23.75 -3.98 23.19
N PHE A 924 23.73 -2.71 23.61
CA PHE A 924 23.76 -1.57 22.66
C PHE A 924 25.14 -1.38 21.98
N GLY A 925 26.16 -2.20 22.30
CA GLY A 925 27.55 -1.99 21.86
C GLY A 925 28.27 -3.18 21.20
N ASP A 926 27.64 -4.34 21.02
CA ASP A 926 28.36 -5.58 20.64
C ASP A 926 28.02 -6.11 19.23
N TRP A 927 27.24 -5.41 18.41
CA TRP A 927 27.07 -5.84 17.01
C TRP A 927 28.28 -5.39 16.19
N GLN A 928 29.22 -6.31 16.03
CA GLN A 928 30.41 -6.15 15.21
C GLN A 928 30.54 -7.40 14.34
N CYS A 929 30.41 -7.23 13.03
CA CYS A 929 30.72 -8.28 12.08
C CYS A 929 32.22 -8.29 11.82
N ASP A 930 32.79 -9.48 11.77
CA ASP A 930 34.09 -9.66 11.13
C ASP A 930 33.87 -9.54 9.62
N TYR A 931 34.57 -8.61 8.97
CA TYR A 931 34.47 -8.35 7.54
C TYR A 931 35.46 -9.19 6.72
N THR A 932 36.28 -10.02 7.37
CA THR A 932 37.19 -10.94 6.66
C THR A 932 36.40 -12.15 6.14
N ILE A 933 36.43 -12.35 4.82
CA ILE A 933 35.94 -13.54 4.11
C ILE A 933 37.12 -14.40 3.75
#